data_AF-A0A0E0EFW9-F1
#
_entry.id   AF-A0A0E0EFW9-F1
#
_cell.length_a   1.000
_cell.length_b   1.000
_cell.length_c   1.000
_cell.angle_alpha   90.00
_cell.angle_beta   90.00
_cell.angle_gamma   90.00
#
_symmetry.space_group_name_H-M   'P 1'
#
loop_
_entity.id
_entity.type
_entity.pdbx_description
1 polymer ?
#
loop_
_entity_poly.entity_id
_entity_poly.type
_entity_poly.pdbx_seq_one_letter_code
_entity_poly.pdbx_strand_id
1 'polypeptide(L)'
;MVIIQVLLPVIHLVLVLLVCYSPTSPTVAGDEVLLSELCTNGADGSYATNSTFGSNLAALAAELIRNSSEYGSGAGSVGAAAAPDAVYGVALCRGDSKGAECTDFLTAAFDGLMNRTDTPRRCVLRKNVTLFSDRFQLRLADRDFLSGYGNEPEGVWNNTNFVDASLAVRFREHVAELLNATAAAAASEAAADRYGTGTSWFGEEGKTVYALAQCTRDMPPERCAACIGRIIAEMPRRMNTSRRGARVLGVRCLLRYETEDQFFKNDTRTLHLHLPPPTPLNRNFISDWIIYHLRVINPIIARTQLINFVFGFLFRSMILVVIQSKIWPIIVALVGVAVCVSCFVLFREIKKRRKRERTRSELRRLSMAVENVITLWRLEEGNSGFSLYDFSRIKDATSNFSTETLLGQGGFGSVYKGQMPSGPEVAAKRLAACSGQGLLEFKNEIQLVARLQHRNLVRLLGCCIEGDQEKILVYEYMPNKSLDKFIFDNVKRELLDWPKRLHIIHGISQGLLYLHEHSTVCVVHRDLKASNVLLDAEMNAKISDFGIARIFGSNAAQSSTTRIVGTIGYIAPEYALDGVCSSKADVFSFGVLILEIISGKRTGGSYRYNDGKLYCLIAYAWLLWKDGRWHELIDECLGDRYYASIRTCMQVALLCVQEDAEDRKAMDEVVKMLSNEQAASLPEPKHSAYFNVRPSGGDAPPSACNISISMITPR
;
A
#
# COMPACT_ATOMS: atom_id res chain seq x y z
N MET A 1 -12.12 1.59 -61.46
CA MET A 1 -12.16 3.03 -61.10
C MET A 1 -13.49 3.49 -60.51
N VAL A 2 -14.64 3.01 -60.97
CA VAL A 2 -15.98 3.42 -60.47
C VAL A 2 -16.23 3.02 -59.01
N ILE A 3 -15.72 1.86 -58.57
CA ILE A 3 -15.87 1.36 -57.19
C ILE A 3 -15.18 2.29 -56.17
N ILE A 4 -14.02 2.87 -56.53
CA ILE A 4 -13.26 3.76 -55.64
C ILE A 4 -13.95 5.13 -55.49
N GLN A 5 -14.61 5.63 -56.54
CA GLN A 5 -15.34 6.91 -56.49
C GLN A 5 -16.64 6.86 -55.67
N VAL A 6 -17.23 5.67 -55.51
CA VAL A 6 -18.44 5.48 -54.69
C VAL A 6 -18.08 5.17 -53.24
N LEU A 7 -16.99 4.45 -52.99
CA LEU A 7 -16.57 4.08 -51.63
C LEU A 7 -15.92 5.23 -50.85
N LEU A 8 -15.19 6.14 -51.50
CA LEU A 8 -14.49 7.23 -50.81
C LEU A 8 -15.43 8.19 -50.03
N PRO A 9 -16.55 8.67 -50.59
CA PRO A 9 -17.49 9.52 -49.86
C PRO A 9 -18.25 8.74 -48.76
N VAL A 10 -18.49 7.44 -48.94
CA VAL A 10 -19.08 6.57 -47.90
C VAL A 10 -18.10 6.36 -46.76
N ILE A 11 -16.81 6.15 -47.06
CA ILE A 11 -15.74 6.03 -46.06
C ILE A 11 -15.54 7.35 -45.32
N HIS A 12 -15.60 8.49 -46.01
CA HIS A 12 -15.55 9.80 -45.34
C HIS A 12 -16.79 10.08 -44.49
N LEU A 13 -17.99 9.70 -44.95
CA LEU A 13 -19.21 9.82 -44.15
C LEU A 13 -19.17 8.90 -42.92
N VAL A 14 -18.64 7.68 -43.06
CA VAL A 14 -18.43 6.73 -41.96
C VAL A 14 -17.35 7.22 -41.00
N LEU A 15 -16.28 7.85 -41.49
CA LEU A 15 -15.24 8.45 -40.64
C LEU A 15 -15.77 9.69 -39.90
N VAL A 16 -16.56 10.55 -40.55
CA VAL A 16 -17.20 11.70 -39.91
C VAL A 16 -18.25 11.23 -38.90
N LEU A 17 -19.03 10.20 -39.21
CA LEU A 17 -19.95 9.59 -38.25
C LEU A 17 -19.19 8.88 -37.11
N LEU A 18 -18.05 8.24 -37.35
CA LEU A 18 -17.20 7.66 -36.29
C LEU A 18 -16.57 8.74 -35.40
N VAL A 19 -16.27 9.92 -35.93
CA VAL A 19 -15.74 11.07 -35.17
C VAL A 19 -16.88 11.82 -34.44
N CYS A 20 -18.07 11.94 -35.03
CA CYS A 20 -19.24 12.60 -34.44
C CYS A 20 -20.08 11.70 -33.50
N TYR A 21 -20.01 10.37 -33.67
CA TYR A 21 -20.64 9.33 -32.83
C TYR A 21 -19.61 8.44 -32.14
N SER A 22 -18.37 8.91 -31.96
CA SER A 22 -17.52 8.36 -30.91
C SER A 22 -18.32 8.43 -29.61
N PRO A 23 -18.78 7.31 -29.01
CA PRO A 23 -19.41 7.41 -27.71
C PRO A 23 -18.33 7.97 -26.78
N THR A 24 -18.59 9.16 -26.24
CA THR A 24 -17.92 9.62 -25.03
C THR A 24 -18.02 8.46 -24.07
N SER A 25 -16.91 7.73 -23.90
CA SER A 25 -16.92 6.48 -23.16
C SER A 25 -17.44 6.82 -21.77
N PRO A 26 -18.48 6.15 -21.25
CA PRO A 26 -18.71 6.18 -19.82
C PRO A 26 -17.41 5.65 -19.21
N THR A 27 -16.76 6.53 -18.49
CA THR A 27 -15.63 6.26 -17.62
C THR A 27 -16.10 5.20 -16.65
N VAL A 28 -15.85 3.93 -16.98
CA VAL A 28 -16.00 2.84 -16.02
C VAL A 28 -15.07 3.20 -14.87
N ALA A 29 -15.66 3.65 -13.76
CA ALA A 29 -14.96 3.89 -12.52
C ALA A 29 -14.11 2.65 -12.22
N GLY A 30 -12.79 2.81 -12.26
CA GLY A 30 -11.92 1.85 -11.58
C GLY A 30 -12.29 1.89 -10.11
N ASP A 31 -12.28 0.73 -9.43
CA ASP A 31 -12.55 0.66 -8.01
C ASP A 31 -11.71 1.70 -7.25
N GLU A 32 -12.39 2.74 -6.77
CA GLU A 32 -11.78 3.89 -6.11
C GLU A 32 -11.31 3.47 -4.72
N VAL A 33 -10.04 3.69 -4.42
CA VAL A 33 -9.43 3.25 -3.16
C VAL A 33 -9.67 4.30 -2.07
N LEU A 34 -10.49 3.94 -1.07
CA LEU A 34 -10.66 4.73 0.15
C LEU A 34 -9.33 4.86 0.90
N LEU A 35 -8.90 6.10 1.15
CA LEU A 35 -7.73 6.44 1.94
C LEU A 35 -8.00 6.31 3.45
N SER A 36 -9.23 6.60 3.87
CA SER A 36 -9.67 6.46 5.27
C SER A 36 -11.20 6.41 5.36
N GLU A 37 -11.69 5.66 6.35
CA GLU A 37 -13.11 5.50 6.69
C GLU A 37 -13.25 5.66 8.21
N LEU A 38 -13.96 6.71 8.64
CA LEU A 38 -14.16 7.10 10.04
C LEU A 38 -15.64 7.02 10.41
N CYS A 39 -15.96 6.38 11.53
CA CYS A 39 -17.30 6.38 12.09
C CYS A 39 -17.30 6.12 13.60
N THR A 40 -18.41 6.46 14.26
CA THR A 40 -18.58 6.28 15.70
C THR A 40 -18.80 4.81 16.07
N ASN A 41 -17.97 4.29 16.99
CA ASN A 41 -18.05 2.93 17.50
C ASN A 41 -18.89 2.89 18.79
N GLY A 42 -20.21 2.79 18.66
CA GLY A 42 -21.15 2.65 19.79
C GLY A 42 -22.55 2.26 19.32
N ALA A 43 -23.40 1.74 20.23
CA ALA A 43 -24.78 1.34 19.91
C ALA A 43 -25.62 2.55 19.45
N ASP A 44 -25.47 3.70 20.12
CA ASP A 44 -26.16 4.96 19.81
C ASP A 44 -25.73 5.61 18.48
N GLY A 45 -24.59 5.17 17.92
CA GLY A 45 -24.05 5.68 16.65
C GLY A 45 -24.54 4.94 15.40
N SER A 46 -25.44 3.97 15.56
CA SER A 46 -26.00 3.18 14.46
C SER A 46 -27.49 3.47 14.24
N TYR A 47 -28.00 3.15 13.05
CA TYR A 47 -29.44 3.22 12.76
C TYR A 47 -29.95 1.88 12.20
N ALA A 48 -31.23 1.58 12.43
CA ALA A 48 -31.86 0.36 11.93
C ALA A 48 -32.16 0.46 10.42
N THR A 49 -32.10 -0.67 9.72
CA THR A 49 -32.61 -0.79 8.35
C THR A 49 -34.11 -0.44 8.33
N ASN A 50 -34.53 0.48 7.45
CA ASN A 50 -35.89 1.05 7.36
C ASN A 50 -36.29 2.04 8.46
N SER A 51 -35.34 2.67 9.15
CA SER A 51 -35.62 3.80 10.04
C SER A 51 -35.93 5.10 9.27
N THR A 52 -36.58 6.06 9.94
CA THR A 52 -36.76 7.42 9.41
C THR A 52 -35.43 8.08 9.07
N PHE A 53 -34.41 7.92 9.92
CA PHE A 53 -33.03 8.34 9.61
C PHE A 53 -32.51 7.73 8.30
N GLY A 54 -32.74 6.42 8.07
CA GLY A 54 -32.32 5.74 6.84
C GLY A 54 -33.00 6.30 5.59
N SER A 55 -34.31 6.59 5.66
CA SER A 55 -35.05 7.23 4.57
C SER A 55 -34.57 8.67 4.32
N ASN A 56 -34.32 9.44 5.38
CA ASN A 56 -33.77 10.80 5.27
C ASN A 56 -32.36 10.79 4.66
N LEU A 57 -31.53 9.81 5.02
CA LEU A 57 -30.20 9.62 4.45
C LEU A 57 -30.27 9.27 2.96
N ALA A 58 -31.18 8.40 2.54
CA ALA A 58 -31.36 8.06 1.13
C ALA A 58 -31.81 9.28 0.29
N ALA A 59 -32.71 10.11 0.84
CA ALA A 59 -33.11 11.36 0.21
C ALA A 59 -31.94 12.35 0.08
N LEU A 60 -31.16 12.53 1.16
CA LEU A 60 -29.97 13.38 1.15
C LEU A 60 -28.90 12.85 0.19
N ALA A 61 -28.70 11.53 0.12
CA ALA A 61 -27.76 10.90 -0.81
C ALA A 61 -28.07 11.26 -2.26
N ALA A 62 -29.33 11.15 -2.68
CA ALA A 62 -29.76 11.52 -4.03
C ALA A 62 -29.47 12.99 -4.34
N GLU A 63 -29.72 13.90 -3.39
CA GLU A 63 -29.41 15.32 -3.53
C GLU A 63 -27.90 15.58 -3.64
N LEU A 64 -27.11 15.00 -2.75
CA LEU A 64 -25.65 15.16 -2.72
C LEU A 64 -25.00 14.61 -3.99
N ILE A 65 -25.44 13.44 -4.48
CA ILE A 65 -24.96 12.87 -5.75
C ILE A 65 -25.26 13.83 -6.91
N ARG A 66 -26.49 14.34 -7.01
CA ARG A 66 -26.90 15.25 -8.08
C ARG A 66 -26.09 16.55 -8.05
N ASN A 67 -26.05 17.23 -6.91
CA ASN A 67 -25.34 18.50 -6.74
C ASN A 67 -23.82 18.35 -6.95
N SER A 68 -23.21 17.29 -6.41
CA SER A 68 -21.78 17.07 -6.55
C SER A 68 -21.37 16.70 -7.97
N SER A 69 -22.22 15.94 -8.69
CA SER A 69 -21.95 15.58 -10.08
C SER A 69 -22.04 16.79 -11.01
N GLU A 70 -22.98 17.70 -10.75
CA GLU A 70 -23.18 18.92 -11.55
C GLU A 70 -22.14 20.01 -11.21
N TYR A 71 -21.89 20.25 -9.93
CA TYR A 71 -21.13 21.42 -9.48
C TYR A 71 -19.75 21.09 -8.90
N GLY A 72 -19.44 19.82 -8.65
CA GLY A 72 -18.22 19.36 -7.98
C GLY A 72 -18.38 19.17 -6.47
N SER A 73 -19.42 19.71 -5.84
CA SER A 73 -19.74 19.46 -4.44
C SER A 73 -21.21 19.72 -4.12
N GLY A 74 -21.71 19.10 -3.06
CA GLY A 74 -23.02 19.37 -2.48
C GLY A 74 -22.97 19.37 -0.95
N ALA A 75 -23.82 20.17 -0.33
CA ALA A 75 -24.05 20.19 1.11
C ALA A 75 -25.55 20.36 1.36
N GLY A 76 -26.09 19.68 2.36
CA GLY A 76 -27.52 19.75 2.64
C GLY A 76 -27.92 18.95 3.88
N SER A 77 -29.19 19.09 4.25
CA SER A 77 -29.79 18.35 5.35
C SER A 77 -31.22 17.93 5.05
N VAL A 78 -31.63 16.82 5.65
CA VAL A 78 -32.99 16.28 5.55
C VAL A 78 -33.50 15.93 6.95
N GLY A 79 -34.76 16.29 7.23
CA GLY A 79 -35.41 16.13 8.54
C GLY A 79 -35.52 17.45 9.32
N ALA A 80 -36.34 17.47 10.37
CA ALA A 80 -36.50 18.65 11.21
C ALA A 80 -35.20 18.95 11.98
N ALA A 81 -34.80 20.22 12.04
CA ALA A 81 -33.56 20.62 12.71
C ALA A 81 -33.51 20.12 14.16
N ALA A 82 -32.37 19.54 14.56
CA ALA A 82 -32.14 18.93 15.86
C ALA A 82 -33.05 17.74 16.23
N ALA A 83 -33.82 17.19 15.29
CA ALA A 83 -34.55 15.94 15.49
C ALA A 83 -33.59 14.73 15.45
N PRO A 84 -33.91 13.62 16.16
CA PRO A 84 -33.05 12.42 16.22
C PRO A 84 -32.88 11.70 14.86
N ASP A 85 -33.74 12.00 13.90
CA ASP A 85 -33.73 11.47 12.53
C ASP A 85 -33.19 12.46 11.50
N ALA A 86 -32.72 13.64 11.93
CA ALA A 86 -32.11 14.62 11.05
C ALA A 86 -30.77 14.12 10.52
N VAL A 87 -30.51 14.36 9.22
CA VAL A 87 -29.26 13.98 8.56
C VAL A 87 -28.65 15.22 7.94
N TYR A 88 -27.36 15.45 8.21
CA TYR A 88 -26.56 16.51 7.63
C TYR A 88 -25.44 15.87 6.82
N GLY A 89 -25.12 16.43 5.65
CA GLY A 89 -24.14 15.81 4.78
C GLY A 89 -23.45 16.76 3.81
N VAL A 90 -22.24 16.38 3.45
CA VAL A 90 -21.38 17.09 2.49
C VAL A 90 -20.68 16.07 1.63
N ALA A 91 -20.69 16.28 0.32
CA ALA A 91 -19.91 15.53 -0.65
C ALA A 91 -19.07 16.50 -1.50
N LEU A 92 -17.79 16.18 -1.66
CA LEU A 92 -16.83 16.95 -2.45
C LEU A 92 -16.15 16.01 -3.44
N CYS A 93 -16.47 16.12 -4.72
CA CYS A 93 -15.76 15.45 -5.79
C CYS A 93 -14.63 16.34 -6.29
N ARG A 94 -13.50 15.75 -6.65
CA ARG A 94 -12.38 16.51 -7.20
C ARG A 94 -12.80 17.22 -8.48
N GLY A 95 -12.41 18.49 -8.64
CA GLY A 95 -12.95 19.35 -9.72
C GLY A 95 -12.76 18.83 -11.16
N ASP A 96 -11.78 17.96 -11.41
CA ASP A 96 -11.51 17.29 -12.69
C ASP A 96 -12.26 15.95 -12.89
N SER A 97 -13.15 15.61 -11.94
CA SER A 97 -13.82 14.31 -11.80
C SER A 97 -15.36 14.43 -11.73
N LYS A 98 -15.93 15.46 -12.38
CA LYS A 98 -17.38 15.75 -12.37
C LYS A 98 -18.20 14.84 -13.31
N GLY A 99 -19.52 14.99 -13.30
CA GLY A 99 -20.43 14.23 -14.14
C GLY A 99 -20.49 12.75 -13.72
N ALA A 100 -20.50 11.85 -14.71
CA ALA A 100 -20.67 10.41 -14.48
C ALA A 100 -19.60 9.82 -13.52
N GLU A 101 -18.34 10.30 -13.59
CA GLU A 101 -17.27 9.84 -12.69
C GLU A 101 -17.65 10.09 -11.21
N CYS A 102 -18.08 11.31 -10.86
CA CYS A 102 -18.53 11.66 -9.51
C CYS A 102 -19.79 10.90 -9.10
N THR A 103 -20.74 10.75 -10.03
CA THR A 103 -21.98 9.99 -9.79
C THR A 103 -21.67 8.56 -9.37
N ASP A 104 -20.80 7.87 -10.11
CA ASP A 104 -20.44 6.47 -9.85
C ASP A 104 -19.75 6.32 -8.48
N PHE A 105 -18.77 7.19 -8.18
CA PHE A 105 -18.04 7.14 -6.91
C PHE A 105 -18.95 7.35 -5.70
N LEU A 106 -19.82 8.36 -5.76
CA LEU A 106 -20.72 8.67 -4.64
C LEU A 106 -21.81 7.61 -4.51
N THR A 107 -22.35 7.08 -5.62
CA THR A 107 -23.35 6.00 -5.58
C THR A 107 -22.77 4.76 -4.89
N ALA A 108 -21.58 4.31 -5.30
CA ALA A 108 -20.89 3.20 -4.65
C ALA A 108 -20.54 3.49 -3.17
N ALA A 109 -20.24 4.76 -2.84
CA ALA A 109 -20.00 5.18 -1.47
C ALA A 109 -21.26 5.02 -0.62
N PHE A 110 -22.40 5.59 -1.04
CA PHE A 110 -23.66 5.52 -0.33
C PHE A 110 -24.22 4.10 -0.25
N ASP A 111 -24.15 3.31 -1.32
CA ASP A 111 -24.57 1.91 -1.31
C ASP A 111 -23.84 1.11 -0.23
N GLY A 112 -22.51 1.29 -0.14
CA GLY A 112 -21.70 0.63 0.88
C GLY A 112 -21.93 1.13 2.31
N LEU A 113 -22.60 2.28 2.51
CA LEU A 113 -22.97 2.79 3.84
C LEU A 113 -24.38 2.37 4.27
N MET A 114 -25.29 2.18 3.31
CA MET A 114 -26.70 1.87 3.57
C MET A 114 -27.00 0.37 3.52
N ASN A 115 -26.27 -0.41 2.71
CA ASN A 115 -26.57 -1.82 2.48
C ASN A 115 -25.51 -2.74 3.13
N ARG A 116 -25.98 -3.77 3.86
CA ARG A 116 -25.12 -4.86 4.31
C ARG A 116 -24.81 -5.75 3.10
N THR A 117 -23.58 -5.71 2.63
CA THR A 117 -23.07 -6.58 1.54
C THR A 117 -22.12 -7.63 2.12
N ASP A 118 -21.82 -8.68 1.34
CA ASP A 118 -20.91 -9.77 1.74
C ASP A 118 -19.46 -9.31 2.01
N THR A 119 -19.09 -8.10 1.56
CA THR A 119 -17.83 -7.43 1.90
C THR A 119 -18.06 -6.45 3.05
N PRO A 120 -17.55 -6.69 4.27
CA PRO A 120 -17.86 -5.84 5.41
C PRO A 120 -17.17 -4.48 5.30
N ARG A 121 -17.91 -3.43 4.91
CA ARG A 121 -17.48 -2.05 5.14
C ARG A 121 -17.57 -1.71 6.62
N ARG A 122 -16.63 -0.92 7.12
CA ARG A 122 -16.51 -0.63 8.56
C ARG A 122 -17.65 0.25 9.06
N CYS A 123 -18.13 1.19 8.23
CA CYS A 123 -19.13 2.19 8.62
C CYS A 123 -20.54 1.94 8.09
N VAL A 124 -20.88 0.68 7.79
CA VAL A 124 -22.23 0.28 7.40
C VAL A 124 -23.25 0.63 8.50
N LEU A 125 -24.36 1.26 8.13
CA LEU A 125 -25.48 1.64 8.99
C LEU A 125 -25.08 2.55 10.17
N ARG A 126 -24.10 3.44 9.97
CA ARG A 126 -23.64 4.41 10.96
C ARG A 126 -24.22 5.80 10.70
N LYS A 127 -24.59 6.51 11.76
CA LYS A 127 -25.13 7.88 11.70
C LYS A 127 -24.04 8.93 11.45
N ASN A 128 -22.84 8.68 11.96
CA ASN A 128 -21.67 9.55 11.77
C ASN A 128 -20.62 8.82 10.95
N VAL A 129 -20.41 9.28 9.70
CA VAL A 129 -19.45 8.70 8.77
C VAL A 129 -18.62 9.80 8.11
N THR A 130 -17.32 9.57 7.94
CA THR A 130 -16.46 10.35 7.04
C THR A 130 -15.66 9.39 6.16
N LEU A 131 -15.70 9.60 4.85
CA LEU A 131 -14.91 8.88 3.87
C LEU A 131 -13.94 9.83 3.19
N PHE A 132 -12.66 9.44 3.14
CA PHE A 132 -11.63 10.13 2.38
C PHE A 132 -11.17 9.25 1.23
N SER A 133 -11.22 9.80 0.01
CA SER A 133 -10.64 9.20 -1.19
C SER A 133 -9.82 10.22 -1.98
N ASP A 134 -9.08 9.75 -2.98
CA ASP A 134 -8.33 10.63 -3.89
C ASP A 134 -9.26 11.44 -4.81
N ARG A 135 -10.43 10.88 -5.14
CA ARG A 135 -11.39 11.45 -6.09
C ARG A 135 -12.59 12.12 -5.41
N PHE A 136 -12.92 11.76 -4.17
CA PHE A 136 -14.01 12.39 -3.42
C PHE A 136 -13.82 12.34 -1.90
N GLN A 137 -14.55 13.22 -1.20
CA GLN A 137 -14.73 13.22 0.25
C GLN A 137 -16.23 13.23 0.57
N LEU A 138 -16.64 12.47 1.59
CA LEU A 138 -18.04 12.39 2.02
C LEU A 138 -18.12 12.44 3.55
N ARG A 139 -18.96 13.32 4.10
CA ARG A 139 -19.26 13.40 5.55
C ARG A 139 -20.75 13.35 5.75
N LEU A 140 -21.20 12.53 6.69
CA LEU A 140 -22.59 12.37 7.13
C LEU A 140 -22.67 12.41 8.64
N ALA A 141 -23.62 13.15 9.20
CA ALA A 141 -23.80 13.25 10.64
C ALA A 141 -25.28 13.39 11.02
N ASP A 142 -25.60 13.01 12.25
CA ASP A 142 -26.88 13.23 12.92
C ASP A 142 -26.95 14.56 13.69
N ARG A 143 -25.92 15.41 13.54
CA ARG A 143 -25.83 16.74 14.13
C ARG A 143 -25.38 17.74 13.08
N ASP A 144 -25.82 18.99 13.23
CA ASP A 144 -25.42 20.07 12.34
C ASP A 144 -23.92 20.36 12.46
N PHE A 145 -23.20 20.15 11.36
CA PHE A 145 -21.81 20.59 11.17
C PHE A 145 -21.69 21.55 9.96
N LEU A 146 -22.81 21.86 9.29
CA LEU A 146 -22.83 22.66 8.07
C LEU A 146 -22.71 24.15 8.39
N SER A 147 -23.43 24.62 9.41
CA SER A 147 -23.52 26.04 9.79
C SER A 147 -22.18 26.67 10.20
N GLY A 148 -21.25 25.86 10.72
CA GLY A 148 -19.93 26.33 11.16
C GLY A 148 -18.86 26.39 10.06
N TYR A 149 -19.12 25.86 8.85
CA TYR A 149 -18.10 25.66 7.80
C TYR A 149 -16.82 24.95 8.29
N GLY A 150 -16.95 24.13 9.33
CA GLY A 150 -15.83 23.41 9.92
C GLY A 150 -15.26 22.38 8.93
N ASN A 151 -13.93 22.26 8.88
CA ASN A 151 -13.26 21.33 7.98
C ASN A 151 -12.95 19.97 8.62
N GLU A 152 -13.35 19.76 9.87
CA GLU A 152 -13.07 18.56 10.64
C GLU A 152 -14.03 17.40 10.31
N PRO A 153 -13.55 16.13 10.34
CA PRO A 153 -12.16 15.73 10.59
C PRO A 153 -11.25 16.00 9.38
N GLU A 154 -9.94 16.00 9.60
CA GLU A 154 -8.93 16.19 8.54
C GLU A 154 -7.91 15.06 8.56
N GLY A 155 -7.61 14.50 7.38
CA GLY A 155 -6.53 13.54 7.22
C GLY A 155 -5.31 14.18 6.56
N VAL A 156 -4.12 13.80 7.01
CA VAL A 156 -2.84 14.26 6.46
C VAL A 156 -2.09 13.07 5.88
N TRP A 157 -1.63 13.18 4.64
CA TRP A 157 -0.79 12.16 4.00
C TRP A 157 0.41 12.83 3.35
N ASN A 158 1.60 12.32 3.66
CA ASN A 158 2.85 12.81 3.11
C ASN A 158 3.44 11.77 2.14
N ASN A 159 4.04 12.24 1.04
CA ASN A 159 4.85 11.39 0.16
C ASN A 159 6.05 10.83 0.96
N THR A 160 6.53 9.65 0.58
CA THR A 160 7.70 9.00 1.20
C THR A 160 9.04 9.50 0.65
N ASN A 161 9.03 10.21 -0.47
CA ASN A 161 10.23 10.74 -1.13
C ASN A 161 10.60 12.12 -0.56
N PHE A 162 11.91 12.33 -0.39
CA PHE A 162 12.47 13.58 0.12
C PHE A 162 13.15 14.38 -0.99
N VAL A 163 13.12 15.69 -0.83
CA VAL A 163 13.99 16.61 -1.56
C VAL A 163 15.36 16.60 -0.88
N ASP A 164 16.41 16.80 -1.66
CA ASP A 164 17.77 16.92 -1.15
C ASP A 164 17.84 17.94 -0.01
N ALA A 165 18.54 17.60 1.07
CA ALA A 165 18.63 18.43 2.28
C ALA A 165 19.15 19.85 1.97
N SER A 166 20.05 19.99 1.00
CA SER A 166 20.59 21.28 0.56
C SER A 166 19.56 22.17 -0.15
N LEU A 167 18.54 21.56 -0.76
CA LEU A 167 17.49 22.24 -1.51
C LEU A 167 16.19 22.40 -0.70
N ALA A 168 16.07 21.75 0.46
CA ALA A 168 14.83 21.64 1.22
C ALA A 168 14.22 23.00 1.62
N VAL A 169 15.04 24.01 1.95
CA VAL A 169 14.54 25.36 2.30
C VAL A 169 13.94 26.05 1.08
N ARG A 170 14.70 26.08 -0.03
CA ARG A 170 14.29 26.74 -1.27
C ARG A 170 13.08 26.05 -1.90
N PHE A 171 13.04 24.72 -1.83
CA PHE A 171 11.90 23.93 -2.29
C PHE A 171 10.64 24.25 -1.48
N ARG A 172 10.75 24.38 -0.15
CA ARG A 172 9.62 24.75 0.70
C ARG A 172 9.06 26.13 0.35
N GLU A 173 9.91 27.10 0.12
CA GLU A 173 9.51 28.45 -0.31
C GLU A 173 8.79 28.40 -1.66
N HIS A 174 9.35 27.66 -2.63
CA HIS A 174 8.77 27.47 -3.95
C HIS A 174 7.39 26.78 -3.90
N VAL A 175 7.26 25.73 -3.08
CA VAL A 175 5.97 25.04 -2.86
C VAL A 175 4.97 25.97 -2.19
N ALA A 176 5.38 26.76 -1.18
CA ALA A 176 4.49 27.69 -0.49
C ALA A 176 3.95 28.78 -1.43
N GLU A 177 4.79 29.31 -2.33
CA GLU A 177 4.38 30.26 -3.37
C GLU A 177 3.31 29.65 -4.28
N LEU A 178 3.58 28.46 -4.83
CA LEU A 178 2.64 27.78 -5.72
C LEU A 178 1.31 27.46 -5.00
N LEU A 179 1.36 26.98 -3.76
CA LEU A 179 0.18 26.64 -2.99
C LEU A 179 -0.65 27.88 -2.66
N ASN A 180 -0.02 29.01 -2.30
CA ASN A 180 -0.72 30.27 -2.07
C ASN A 180 -1.42 30.78 -3.34
N ALA A 181 -0.74 30.77 -4.49
CA ALA A 181 -1.33 31.17 -5.76
C ALA A 181 -2.51 30.26 -6.16
N THR A 182 -2.34 28.94 -6.00
CA THR A 182 -3.38 27.95 -6.29
C THR A 182 -4.59 28.10 -5.36
N ALA A 183 -4.35 28.38 -4.07
CA ALA A 183 -5.39 28.64 -3.08
C ALA A 183 -6.18 29.91 -3.41
N ALA A 184 -5.49 31.00 -3.80
CA ALA A 184 -6.13 32.24 -4.20
C ALA A 184 -7.02 32.05 -5.44
N ALA A 185 -6.56 31.28 -6.43
CA ALA A 185 -7.37 30.94 -7.60
C ALA A 185 -8.61 30.12 -7.23
N ALA A 186 -8.46 29.09 -6.39
CA ALA A 186 -9.56 28.26 -5.93
C ALA A 186 -10.59 29.05 -5.11
N ALA A 187 -10.14 30.01 -4.30
CA ALA A 187 -11.01 30.83 -3.46
C ALA A 187 -11.59 32.06 -4.20
N SER A 188 -11.19 32.32 -5.44
CA SER A 188 -11.65 33.49 -6.18
C SER A 188 -13.14 33.43 -6.53
N GLU A 189 -13.75 34.60 -6.69
CA GLU A 189 -15.14 34.70 -7.17
C GLU A 189 -15.34 34.09 -8.57
N ALA A 190 -14.29 34.13 -9.40
CA ALA A 190 -14.29 33.52 -10.72
C ALA A 190 -14.34 31.98 -10.68
N ALA A 191 -13.88 31.36 -9.60
CA ALA A 191 -13.93 29.91 -9.39
C ALA A 191 -15.27 29.49 -8.78
N ALA A 192 -16.31 29.40 -9.60
CA ALA A 192 -17.67 29.04 -9.18
C ALA A 192 -17.79 27.64 -8.53
N ASP A 193 -16.85 26.73 -8.84
CA ASP A 193 -16.72 25.39 -8.26
C ASP A 193 -15.68 25.30 -7.13
N ARG A 194 -15.12 26.45 -6.73
CA ARG A 194 -14.07 26.59 -5.71
C ARG A 194 -12.89 25.65 -5.90
N TYR A 195 -12.51 25.41 -7.15
CA TYR A 195 -11.44 24.49 -7.57
C TYR A 195 -10.32 25.24 -8.27
N GLY A 196 -9.08 24.99 -7.86
CA GLY A 196 -7.88 25.57 -8.47
C GLY A 196 -6.74 24.56 -8.58
N THR A 197 -6.00 24.67 -9.68
CA THR A 197 -4.83 23.83 -9.98
C THR A 197 -3.68 24.72 -10.41
N GLY A 198 -2.46 24.27 -10.12
CA GLY A 198 -1.25 25.02 -10.42
C GLY A 198 -0.08 24.11 -10.75
N THR A 199 0.86 24.63 -11.52
CA THR A 199 2.13 24.00 -11.83
C THR A 199 3.26 25.00 -11.70
N SER A 200 4.44 24.53 -11.26
CA SER A 200 5.64 25.37 -11.16
C SER A 200 6.90 24.57 -11.44
N TRP A 201 7.78 25.06 -12.31
CA TRP A 201 9.08 24.42 -12.55
C TRP A 201 10.08 24.78 -11.46
N PHE A 202 10.63 23.75 -10.82
CA PHE A 202 11.73 23.85 -9.88
C PHE A 202 13.02 23.41 -10.58
N GLY A 203 13.78 24.40 -11.08
CA GLY A 203 14.93 24.19 -11.96
C GLY A 203 16.08 23.41 -11.32
N GLU A 204 16.27 23.54 -10.00
CA GLU A 204 17.34 22.92 -9.25
C GLU A 204 17.24 21.39 -9.19
N GLU A 205 16.04 20.82 -9.28
CA GLU A 205 15.84 19.37 -9.40
C GLU A 205 15.45 18.94 -10.83
N GLY A 206 15.22 19.90 -11.73
CA GLY A 206 14.68 19.62 -13.05
C GLY A 206 13.29 18.98 -13.00
N LYS A 207 12.40 19.47 -12.11
CA LYS A 207 11.06 18.89 -11.89
C LYS A 207 9.97 19.95 -11.86
N THR A 208 8.75 19.54 -12.20
CA THR A 208 7.55 20.36 -12.04
C THR A 208 6.82 19.97 -10.77
N VAL A 209 6.52 20.95 -9.93
CA VAL A 209 5.60 20.83 -8.79
C VAL A 209 4.18 21.03 -9.30
N TYR A 210 3.28 20.11 -8.98
CA TYR A 210 1.84 20.18 -9.26
C TYR A 210 1.09 20.47 -7.97
N ALA A 211 0.14 21.40 -8.00
CA ALA A 211 -0.65 21.82 -6.86
C ALA A 211 -2.15 21.80 -7.16
N LEU A 212 -2.95 21.49 -6.14
CA LEU A 212 -4.41 21.51 -6.20
C LEU A 212 -4.96 22.02 -4.87
N ALA A 213 -5.88 22.97 -4.95
CA ALA A 213 -6.63 23.48 -3.82
C ALA A 213 -8.13 23.44 -4.16
N GLN A 214 -8.96 23.03 -3.21
CA GLN A 214 -10.40 22.96 -3.45
C GLN A 214 -11.19 23.19 -2.16
N CYS A 215 -12.35 23.83 -2.29
CA CYS A 215 -13.36 23.97 -1.24
C CYS A 215 -14.72 23.43 -1.72
N THR A 216 -15.66 23.20 -0.81
CA THR A 216 -17.06 23.01 -1.16
C THR A 216 -17.69 24.32 -1.61
N ARG A 217 -18.56 24.24 -2.63
CA ARG A 217 -19.16 25.40 -3.30
C ARG A 217 -20.04 26.26 -2.39
N ASP A 218 -20.64 25.67 -1.35
CA ASP A 218 -21.44 26.40 -0.37
C ASP A 218 -20.62 27.37 0.48
N MET A 219 -19.29 27.28 0.47
CA MET A 219 -18.43 28.26 1.16
C MET A 219 -18.26 29.56 0.39
N PRO A 220 -18.48 30.71 1.06
CA PRO A 220 -18.06 32.01 0.55
C PRO A 220 -16.55 32.05 0.23
N PRO A 221 -16.11 32.89 -0.73
CA PRO A 221 -14.71 33.07 -1.09
C PRO A 221 -13.78 33.28 0.11
N GLU A 222 -14.18 34.13 1.05
CA GLU A 222 -13.38 34.49 2.23
C GLU A 222 -13.23 33.30 3.18
N ARG A 223 -14.28 32.48 3.30
CA ARG A 223 -14.26 31.25 4.10
C ARG A 223 -13.41 30.17 3.44
N CYS A 224 -13.50 30.03 2.12
CA CYS A 224 -12.63 29.12 1.38
C CYS A 224 -11.15 29.51 1.50
N ALA A 225 -10.84 30.80 1.30
CA ALA A 225 -9.50 31.34 1.46
C ALA A 225 -8.95 31.13 2.88
N ALA A 226 -9.76 31.40 3.91
CA ALA A 226 -9.37 31.15 5.30
C ALA A 226 -9.15 29.66 5.60
N CYS A 227 -10.00 28.77 5.06
CA CYS A 227 -9.90 27.34 5.26
C CYS A 227 -8.59 26.77 4.68
N ILE A 228 -8.30 27.08 3.41
CA ILE A 228 -7.07 26.64 2.75
C ILE A 228 -5.85 27.35 3.34
N GLY A 229 -5.96 28.65 3.66
CA GLY A 229 -4.89 29.42 4.28
C GLY A 229 -4.45 28.85 5.63
N ARG A 230 -5.40 28.36 6.46
CA ARG A 230 -5.08 27.64 7.70
C ARG A 230 -4.31 26.35 7.42
N ILE A 231 -4.71 25.59 6.40
CA ILE A 231 -3.97 24.39 5.98
C ILE A 231 -2.53 24.76 5.63
N ILE A 232 -2.32 25.80 4.80
CA ILE A 232 -0.99 26.28 4.39
C ILE A 232 -0.15 26.70 5.60
N ALA A 233 -0.72 27.48 6.52
CA ALA A 233 -0.04 27.95 7.73
C ALA A 233 0.37 26.81 8.67
N GLU A 234 -0.43 25.75 8.76
CA GLU A 234 -0.13 24.58 9.57
C GLU A 234 0.80 23.57 8.87
N MET A 235 1.07 23.74 7.56
CA MET A 235 1.89 22.80 6.80
C MET A 235 3.24 22.52 7.45
N PRO A 236 4.05 23.49 7.92
CA PRO A 236 5.36 23.17 8.51
C PRO A 236 5.29 22.26 9.74
N ARG A 237 4.17 22.29 10.49
CA ARG A 237 3.93 21.42 11.64
C ARG A 237 3.32 20.08 11.25
N ARG A 238 2.37 20.07 10.30
CA ARG A 238 1.57 18.89 9.96
C ARG A 238 2.12 18.11 8.76
N MET A 239 2.94 18.75 7.93
CA MET A 239 3.56 18.22 6.72
C MET A 239 5.06 18.50 6.74
N ASN A 240 5.90 17.48 6.55
CA ASN A 240 7.31 17.73 6.33
C ASN A 240 7.49 18.24 4.90
N THR A 241 7.53 19.56 4.71
CA THR A 241 7.63 20.23 3.41
C THR A 241 8.97 20.00 2.69
N SER A 242 9.91 19.30 3.34
CA SER A 242 11.10 18.73 2.68
C SER A 242 10.78 17.45 1.89
N ARG A 243 9.50 17.04 1.85
CA ARG A 243 9.01 15.90 1.07
C ARG A 243 8.49 16.36 -0.28
N ARG A 244 8.63 15.48 -1.26
CA ARG A 244 8.28 15.72 -2.67
C ARG A 244 6.78 15.82 -2.97
N GLY A 245 5.94 15.55 -1.98
CA GLY A 245 4.50 15.71 -2.05
C GLY A 245 3.85 15.60 -0.68
N ALA A 246 2.71 16.27 -0.51
CA ALA A 246 1.87 16.15 0.68
C ALA A 246 0.42 16.54 0.36
N ARG A 247 -0.51 16.07 1.18
CA ARG A 247 -1.93 16.42 1.10
C ARG A 247 -2.58 16.51 2.46
N VAL A 248 -3.47 17.49 2.63
CA VAL A 248 -4.51 17.54 3.65
C VAL A 248 -5.84 17.38 2.95
N LEU A 249 -6.61 16.37 3.37
CA LEU A 249 -8.00 16.19 2.95
C LEU A 249 -8.90 16.50 4.14
N GLY A 250 -9.67 17.58 4.04
CA GLY A 250 -10.78 17.85 4.95
C GLY A 250 -12.12 17.67 4.25
N VAL A 251 -13.20 17.77 5.02
CA VAL A 251 -14.57 17.56 4.50
C VAL A 251 -15.12 18.78 3.75
N ARG A 252 -14.49 19.94 3.92
CA ARG A 252 -14.86 21.24 3.34
C ARG A 252 -13.79 21.77 2.39
N CYS A 253 -12.53 21.74 2.78
CA CYS A 253 -11.42 22.17 1.95
C CYS A 253 -10.23 21.20 2.01
N LEU A 254 -9.48 21.15 0.92
CA LEU A 254 -8.32 20.29 0.75
C LEU A 254 -7.19 21.03 0.02
N LEU A 255 -5.98 20.53 0.23
CA LEU A 255 -4.77 21.04 -0.40
C LEU A 255 -3.83 19.88 -0.69
N ARG A 256 -3.22 19.87 -1.87
CA ARG A 256 -2.25 18.85 -2.28
C ARG A 256 -1.16 19.44 -3.16
N TYR A 257 0.07 18.97 -2.97
CA TYR A 257 1.14 19.10 -3.96
C TYR A 257 1.88 17.78 -4.20
N GLU A 258 2.48 17.63 -5.38
CA GLU A 258 3.30 16.48 -5.77
C GLU A 258 4.31 16.89 -6.86
N THR A 259 5.44 16.19 -6.99
CA THR A 259 6.49 16.52 -7.99
C THR A 259 6.72 15.44 -9.06
N GLU A 260 6.28 14.21 -8.82
CA GLU A 260 6.55 13.08 -9.72
C GLU A 260 5.43 12.84 -10.73
N ASP A 261 4.17 12.99 -10.30
CA ASP A 261 3.01 12.64 -11.10
C ASP A 261 1.99 13.78 -11.13
N GLN A 262 1.61 14.20 -12.34
CA GLN A 262 0.45 15.07 -12.52
C GLN A 262 -0.82 14.28 -12.15
N PHE A 263 -1.51 14.71 -11.09
CA PHE A 263 -2.66 14.00 -10.52
C PHE A 263 -4.01 14.62 -10.86
N PHE A 264 -4.05 15.68 -11.68
CA PHE A 264 -5.27 16.34 -12.18
C PHE A 264 -5.19 16.58 -13.69
N LYS A 265 -6.35 16.65 -14.36
CA LYS A 265 -6.42 17.04 -15.79
C LYS A 265 -6.14 18.54 -15.91
N ASN A 266 -5.19 18.95 -16.76
CA ASN A 266 -4.98 20.37 -17.06
C ASN A 266 -6.24 20.96 -17.69
N ASP A 267 -6.59 22.15 -17.26
CA ASP A 267 -7.64 22.98 -17.84
C ASP A 267 -7.09 24.39 -18.11
N THR A 268 -7.90 25.25 -18.73
CA THR A 268 -7.52 26.63 -19.05
C THR A 268 -7.35 27.52 -17.80
N ARG A 269 -7.71 27.01 -16.62
CA ARG A 269 -7.61 27.72 -15.33
C ARG A 269 -6.37 27.30 -14.54
N THR A 270 -5.65 26.29 -15.03
CA THR A 270 -4.43 25.79 -14.38
C THR A 270 -3.37 26.89 -14.41
N LEU A 271 -2.93 27.31 -13.23
CA LEU A 271 -1.89 28.31 -13.08
C LEU A 271 -0.53 27.71 -13.47
N HIS A 272 0.30 28.52 -14.14
CA HIS A 272 1.67 28.16 -14.47
C HIS A 272 2.59 29.23 -13.89
N LEU A 273 3.23 28.92 -12.77
CA LEU A 273 4.37 29.68 -12.25
C LEU A 273 5.65 29.08 -12.85
N HIS A 274 6.71 29.87 -13.02
CA HIS A 274 8.02 29.43 -13.53
C HIS A 274 7.98 28.34 -14.63
N LEU A 275 8.07 28.72 -15.91
CA LEU A 275 8.03 27.74 -17.00
C LEU A 275 9.37 26.99 -17.15
N PRO A 276 9.34 25.69 -17.52
CA PRO A 276 10.57 24.95 -17.83
C PRO A 276 11.28 25.58 -19.05
N PRO A 277 12.62 25.43 -19.16
CA PRO A 277 13.34 25.93 -20.32
C PRO A 277 12.80 25.28 -21.60
N PRO A 278 12.72 26.04 -22.72
CA PRO A 278 12.23 25.50 -23.97
C PRO A 278 13.13 24.34 -24.40
N THR A 279 12.53 23.17 -24.62
CA THR A 279 13.23 22.04 -25.22
C THR A 279 13.64 22.39 -26.65
N PRO A 280 14.86 22.05 -27.11
CA PRO A 280 15.26 22.31 -28.48
C PRO A 280 14.33 21.54 -29.43
N LEU A 281 13.48 22.30 -30.14
CA LEU A 281 12.58 21.79 -31.16
C LEU A 281 13.41 21.12 -32.27
N ASN A 282 13.29 19.80 -32.38
CA ASN A 282 13.80 19.06 -33.53
C ASN A 282 12.99 19.50 -34.77
N ARG A 283 13.59 20.38 -35.58
CA ARG A 283 12.96 21.17 -36.66
C ARG A 283 12.45 20.35 -37.86
N ASN A 284 12.57 19.03 -37.84
CA ASN A 284 12.39 18.20 -39.03
C ASN A 284 11.01 17.52 -39.15
N PHE A 285 10.04 17.78 -38.27
CA PHE A 285 8.73 17.10 -38.31
C PHE A 285 7.57 17.96 -38.85
N ILE A 286 7.71 19.29 -38.85
CA ILE A 286 6.60 20.22 -39.19
C ILE A 286 6.57 20.54 -40.70
N SER A 287 7.71 20.49 -41.40
CA SER A 287 7.79 20.78 -42.84
C SER A 287 7.06 19.75 -43.70
N ASP A 288 7.15 18.47 -43.34
CA ASP A 288 6.66 17.38 -44.20
C ASP A 288 5.14 17.17 -44.07
N TRP A 289 4.57 17.52 -42.90
CA TRP A 289 3.13 17.43 -42.65
C TRP A 289 2.34 18.53 -43.39
N ILE A 290 2.88 19.75 -43.45
CA ILE A 290 2.22 20.89 -44.12
C ILE A 290 2.24 20.72 -45.65
N ILE A 291 3.32 20.15 -46.21
CA ILE A 291 3.44 19.92 -47.67
C ILE A 291 2.49 18.80 -48.14
N TYR A 292 2.21 17.80 -47.31
CA TYR A 292 1.26 16.73 -47.63
C TYR A 292 -0.20 17.21 -47.67
N HIS A 293 -0.61 18.08 -46.74
CA HIS A 293 -2.01 18.54 -46.67
C HIS A 293 -2.40 19.60 -47.71
N LEU A 294 -1.47 20.44 -48.17
CA LEU A 294 -1.76 21.49 -49.17
C LEU A 294 -1.94 20.96 -50.61
N ARG A 295 -1.44 19.75 -50.94
CA ARG A 295 -1.57 19.17 -52.29
C ARG A 295 -2.82 18.32 -52.51
N VAL A 296 -3.49 17.85 -51.46
CA VAL A 296 -4.57 16.85 -51.57
C VAL A 296 -5.97 17.45 -51.42
N ILE A 297 -6.13 18.55 -50.68
CA ILE A 297 -7.47 19.05 -50.28
C ILE A 297 -8.06 20.03 -51.29
N ASN A 298 -7.25 20.74 -52.08
CA ASN A 298 -7.73 21.81 -52.95
C ASN A 298 -8.55 21.37 -54.20
N PRO A 299 -8.45 20.14 -54.76
CA PRO A 299 -9.27 19.74 -55.90
C PRO A 299 -10.67 19.19 -55.55
N ILE A 300 -10.96 18.91 -54.28
CA ILE A 300 -12.20 18.19 -53.87
C ILE A 300 -13.36 19.17 -53.64
N ILE A 301 -13.08 20.42 -53.26
CA ILE A 301 -14.10 21.42 -52.93
C ILE A 301 -14.79 21.99 -54.18
N ALA A 302 -14.16 21.91 -55.35
CA ALA A 302 -14.71 22.46 -56.60
C ALA A 302 -15.74 21.56 -57.30
N ARG A 303 -15.90 20.28 -56.89
CA ARG A 303 -16.81 19.32 -57.56
C ARG A 303 -18.13 19.05 -56.83
N THR A 304 -18.33 19.60 -55.64
CA THR A 304 -19.51 19.33 -54.79
C THR A 304 -20.67 20.32 -54.95
N GLN A 305 -20.52 21.38 -55.77
CA GLN A 305 -21.59 22.37 -55.95
C GLN A 305 -22.61 22.08 -57.06
N LEU A 306 -22.47 21.00 -57.84
CA LEU A 306 -23.42 20.69 -58.93
C LEU A 306 -24.34 19.49 -58.66
N ILE A 307 -24.03 18.63 -57.68
CA ILE A 307 -24.78 17.37 -57.42
C ILE A 307 -25.90 17.57 -56.37
N ASN A 308 -25.80 18.57 -55.51
CA ASN A 308 -26.73 18.79 -54.40
C ASN A 308 -28.12 19.29 -54.81
N PHE A 309 -28.32 19.75 -56.06
CA PHE A 309 -29.61 20.32 -56.48
C PHE A 309 -30.58 19.28 -57.03
N VAL A 310 -30.11 18.16 -57.58
CA VAL A 310 -30.97 17.16 -58.26
C VAL A 310 -31.33 15.98 -57.36
N PHE A 311 -30.47 15.59 -56.41
CA PHE A 311 -30.71 14.44 -55.53
C PHE A 311 -31.60 14.74 -54.30
N GLY A 312 -31.74 16.01 -53.90
CA GLY A 312 -32.48 16.40 -52.70
C GLY A 312 -34.00 16.19 -52.77
N PHE A 313 -34.58 16.14 -53.97
CA PHE A 313 -36.03 16.11 -54.15
C PHE A 313 -36.61 14.68 -54.24
N LEU A 314 -35.86 13.72 -54.78
CA LEU A 314 -36.32 12.32 -54.93
C LEU A 314 -36.09 11.47 -53.67
N PHE A 315 -35.12 11.82 -52.83
CA PHE A 315 -34.75 11.04 -51.65
C PHE A 315 -35.70 11.24 -50.46
N ARG A 316 -36.40 12.37 -50.39
CA ARG A 316 -37.31 12.71 -49.28
C ARG A 316 -38.56 11.82 -49.25
N SER A 317 -39.01 11.34 -50.40
CA SER A 317 -40.24 10.55 -50.54
C SER A 317 -40.04 9.07 -50.24
N MET A 318 -38.84 8.52 -50.52
CA MET A 318 -38.54 7.09 -50.34
C MET A 318 -38.13 6.74 -48.90
N ILE A 319 -37.53 7.68 -48.17
CA ILE A 319 -37.13 7.51 -46.75
C ILE A 319 -38.35 7.30 -45.84
N LEU A 320 -39.48 7.97 -46.12
CA LEU A 320 -40.69 7.86 -45.31
C LEU A 320 -41.34 6.45 -45.41
N VAL A 321 -41.19 5.77 -46.55
CA VAL A 321 -41.77 4.44 -46.78
C VAL A 321 -40.96 3.33 -46.10
N VAL A 322 -39.63 3.44 -46.08
CA VAL A 322 -38.74 2.43 -45.48
C VAL A 322 -38.78 2.48 -43.94
N ILE A 323 -38.89 3.69 -43.35
CA ILE A 323 -38.99 3.90 -41.90
C ILE A 323 -40.29 3.33 -41.31
N GLN A 324 -41.37 3.24 -42.10
CA GLN A 324 -42.64 2.65 -41.64
C GLN A 324 -42.70 1.11 -41.72
N SER A 325 -41.68 0.44 -42.27
CA SER A 325 -41.67 -1.04 -42.31
C SER A 325 -41.30 -1.62 -40.92
N LYS A 326 -42.08 -2.60 -40.46
CA LYS A 326 -41.84 -3.29 -39.16
C LYS A 326 -40.50 -4.05 -39.07
N ILE A 327 -39.75 -4.12 -40.17
CA ILE A 327 -38.47 -4.84 -40.28
C ILE A 327 -37.30 -3.93 -39.89
N TRP A 328 -37.42 -2.61 -40.09
CA TRP A 328 -36.36 -1.64 -39.79
C TRP A 328 -35.90 -1.63 -38.32
N PRO A 329 -36.79 -1.69 -37.30
CA PRO A 329 -36.37 -1.73 -35.90
C PRO A 329 -35.54 -2.98 -35.55
N ILE A 330 -35.84 -4.12 -36.19
CA ILE A 330 -35.17 -5.40 -35.95
C ILE A 330 -33.73 -5.35 -36.47
N ILE A 331 -33.52 -4.79 -37.67
CA ILE A 331 -32.19 -4.62 -38.25
C ILE A 331 -31.35 -3.67 -37.39
N VAL A 332 -31.94 -2.56 -36.93
CA VAL A 332 -31.26 -1.60 -36.04
C VAL A 332 -30.86 -2.26 -34.72
N ALA A 333 -31.72 -3.09 -34.13
CA ALA A 333 -31.42 -3.83 -32.91
C ALA A 333 -30.29 -4.84 -33.10
N LEU A 334 -30.30 -5.63 -34.17
CA LEU A 334 -29.26 -6.64 -34.45
C LEU A 334 -27.89 -6.00 -34.70
N VAL A 335 -27.84 -4.90 -35.44
CA VAL A 335 -26.60 -4.14 -35.66
C VAL A 335 -26.11 -3.53 -34.34
N GLY A 336 -27.01 -3.00 -33.52
CA GLY A 336 -26.68 -2.49 -32.18
C GLY A 336 -26.00 -3.55 -31.31
N VAL A 337 -26.56 -4.77 -31.27
CA VAL A 337 -25.98 -5.89 -30.51
C VAL A 337 -24.59 -6.29 -31.03
N ALA A 338 -24.41 -6.38 -32.35
CA ALA A 338 -23.12 -6.73 -32.95
C ALA A 338 -22.02 -5.69 -32.65
N VAL A 339 -22.37 -4.41 -32.63
CA VAL A 339 -21.47 -3.31 -32.24
C VAL A 339 -21.13 -3.41 -30.76
N CYS A 340 -22.11 -3.64 -29.88
CA CYS A 340 -21.88 -3.82 -28.44
C CYS A 340 -20.92 -4.99 -28.14
N VAL A 341 -21.11 -6.14 -28.82
CA VAL A 341 -20.23 -7.30 -28.67
C VAL A 341 -18.81 -7.00 -29.15
N SER A 342 -18.66 -6.33 -30.30
CA SER A 342 -17.35 -5.96 -30.85
C SER A 342 -16.62 -4.96 -29.95
N CYS A 343 -17.32 -3.95 -29.44
CA CYS A 343 -16.80 -2.99 -28.47
C CYS A 343 -16.38 -3.66 -27.16
N PHE A 344 -17.14 -4.65 -26.68
CA PHE A 344 -16.81 -5.43 -25.49
C PHE A 344 -15.52 -6.25 -25.68
N VAL A 345 -15.35 -6.90 -26.84
CA VAL A 345 -14.13 -7.66 -27.16
C VAL A 345 -12.91 -6.72 -27.26
N LEU A 346 -13.05 -5.58 -27.93
CA LEU A 346 -11.98 -4.56 -28.03
C LEU A 346 -11.62 -3.97 -26.66
N PHE A 347 -12.61 -3.69 -25.80
CA PHE A 347 -12.39 -3.22 -24.44
C PHE A 347 -11.61 -4.24 -23.60
N ARG A 348 -11.95 -5.53 -23.71
CA ARG A 348 -11.20 -6.60 -23.03
C ARG A 348 -9.75 -6.68 -23.52
N GLU A 349 -9.51 -6.57 -24.82
CA GLU A 349 -8.15 -6.60 -25.37
C GLU A 349 -7.34 -5.33 -25.01
N ILE A 350 -7.95 -4.14 -24.97
CA ILE A 350 -7.28 -2.91 -24.52
C ILE A 350 -6.96 -2.98 -23.01
N LYS A 351 -7.90 -3.45 -22.16
CA LYS A 351 -7.66 -3.65 -20.72
C LYS A 351 -6.52 -4.64 -20.48
N LYS A 352 -6.48 -5.72 -21.26
CA LYS A 352 -5.40 -6.72 -21.24
C LYS A 352 -4.07 -6.14 -21.70
N ARG A 353 -4.04 -5.31 -22.74
CA ARG A 353 -2.83 -4.59 -23.21
C ARG A 353 -2.30 -3.59 -22.18
N ARG A 354 -3.17 -2.75 -21.59
CA ARG A 354 -2.77 -1.79 -20.53
C ARG A 354 -2.23 -2.48 -19.29
N LYS A 355 -2.84 -3.60 -18.86
CA LYS A 355 -2.33 -4.44 -17.77
C LYS A 355 -0.92 -4.96 -18.09
N ARG A 356 -0.71 -5.45 -19.32
CA ARG A 356 0.62 -5.89 -19.80
C ARG A 356 1.64 -4.76 -19.84
N GLU A 357 1.26 -3.55 -20.26
CA GLU A 357 2.15 -2.39 -20.29
C GLU A 357 2.57 -1.91 -18.90
N ARG A 358 1.66 -1.91 -17.92
CA ARG A 358 1.97 -1.57 -16.51
C ARG A 358 2.94 -2.58 -15.89
N THR A 359 2.68 -3.88 -16.08
CA THR A 359 3.58 -4.94 -15.64
C THR A 359 4.95 -4.83 -16.32
N ARG A 360 4.99 -4.56 -17.63
CA ARG A 360 6.25 -4.35 -18.38
C ARG A 360 7.05 -3.13 -17.89
N SER A 361 6.39 -2.06 -17.46
CA SER A 361 7.05 -0.89 -16.87
C SER A 361 7.67 -1.21 -15.50
N GLU A 362 6.93 -1.89 -14.63
CA GLU A 362 7.45 -2.36 -13.34
C GLU A 362 8.59 -3.37 -13.51
N LEU A 363 8.49 -4.26 -14.50
CA LEU A 363 9.55 -5.21 -14.81
C LEU A 363 10.80 -4.51 -15.35
N ARG A 364 10.66 -3.46 -16.16
CA ARG A 364 11.80 -2.65 -16.59
C ARG A 364 12.47 -1.96 -15.39
N ARG A 365 11.70 -1.45 -14.43
CA ARG A 365 12.26 -0.88 -13.18
C ARG A 365 12.94 -1.94 -12.31
N LEU A 366 12.36 -3.14 -12.22
CA LEU A 366 12.97 -4.26 -11.50
C LEU A 366 14.25 -4.73 -12.19
N SER A 367 14.23 -4.87 -13.51
CA SER A 367 15.40 -5.20 -14.34
C SER A 367 16.50 -4.18 -14.12
N MET A 368 16.20 -2.87 -14.17
CA MET A 368 17.19 -1.82 -13.89
C MET A 368 17.70 -1.87 -12.44
N ALA A 369 16.86 -2.19 -11.45
CA ALA A 369 17.29 -2.31 -10.06
C ALA A 369 18.22 -3.51 -9.85
N VAL A 370 17.89 -4.65 -10.45
CA VAL A 370 18.68 -5.88 -10.40
C VAL A 370 19.97 -5.72 -11.20
N GLU A 371 19.93 -5.04 -12.34
CA GLU A 371 21.10 -4.72 -13.14
C GLU A 371 22.00 -3.71 -12.42
N ASN A 372 21.45 -2.71 -11.73
CA ASN A 372 22.25 -1.82 -10.87
C ASN A 372 22.90 -2.57 -9.70
N VAL A 373 22.20 -3.54 -9.10
CA VAL A 373 22.79 -4.45 -8.10
C VAL A 373 23.89 -5.25 -8.80
N ILE A 374 23.62 -6.05 -9.83
CA ILE A 374 24.67 -6.83 -10.53
C ILE A 374 25.87 -5.96 -10.95
N THR A 375 25.66 -4.74 -11.44
CA THR A 375 26.72 -3.82 -11.87
C THR A 375 27.53 -3.28 -10.69
N LEU A 376 26.88 -2.77 -9.62
CA LEU A 376 27.57 -2.33 -8.40
C LEU A 376 28.44 -3.46 -7.80
N TRP A 377 27.97 -4.69 -7.94
CA TRP A 377 28.60 -5.87 -7.34
C TRP A 377 29.71 -6.47 -8.21
N ARG A 378 29.65 -6.28 -9.53
CA ARG A 378 30.75 -6.57 -10.45
C ARG A 378 31.90 -5.58 -10.33
N LEU A 379 31.62 -4.36 -9.86
CA LEU A 379 32.61 -3.30 -9.66
C LEU A 379 33.38 -3.45 -8.33
N GLU A 380 32.78 -4.10 -7.33
CA GLU A 380 33.45 -4.50 -6.08
C GLU A 380 34.28 -5.78 -6.36
N GLU A 381 35.49 -5.59 -6.91
CA GLU A 381 36.46 -6.67 -7.16
C GLU A 381 36.79 -7.43 -5.86
N GLY A 382 36.20 -8.62 -5.67
CA GLY A 382 36.59 -9.54 -4.61
C GLY A 382 35.51 -10.48 -4.09
N ASN A 383 35.24 -11.56 -4.84
CA ASN A 383 34.72 -12.84 -4.32
C ASN A 383 33.35 -12.86 -3.61
N SER A 384 32.37 -12.07 -4.05
CA SER A 384 30.99 -12.16 -3.56
C SER A 384 30.23 -13.24 -4.34
N GLY A 385 30.07 -14.44 -3.77
CA GLY A 385 29.44 -15.62 -4.39
C GLY A 385 27.94 -15.51 -4.71
N PHE A 386 27.46 -14.35 -5.17
CA PHE A 386 26.11 -14.09 -5.67
C PHE A 386 26.07 -14.26 -7.20
N SER A 387 25.10 -15.00 -7.72
CA SER A 387 24.99 -15.32 -9.16
C SER A 387 23.59 -15.08 -9.72
N LEU A 388 23.50 -14.62 -10.98
CA LEU A 388 22.25 -14.66 -11.74
C LEU A 388 22.13 -16.04 -12.38
N TYR A 389 21.08 -16.78 -12.01
CA TYR A 389 20.83 -18.12 -12.51
C TYR A 389 19.78 -18.11 -13.63
N ASP A 390 20.00 -18.94 -14.63
CA ASP A 390 18.99 -19.23 -15.65
C ASP A 390 17.84 -20.05 -15.06
N PHE A 391 16.60 -19.76 -15.49
CA PHE A 391 15.43 -20.49 -15.02
C PHE A 391 15.51 -21.99 -15.28
N SER A 392 16.03 -22.39 -16.45
CA SER A 392 16.24 -23.81 -16.79
C SER A 392 17.11 -24.52 -15.76
N ARG A 393 18.22 -23.89 -15.32
CA ARG A 393 19.12 -24.47 -14.32
C ARG A 393 18.43 -24.67 -12.97
N ILE A 394 17.64 -23.71 -12.52
CA ILE A 394 16.91 -23.82 -11.25
C ILE A 394 15.77 -24.85 -11.38
N LYS A 395 15.10 -24.89 -12.52
CA LYS A 395 14.06 -25.87 -12.82
C LYS A 395 14.62 -27.28 -12.80
N ASP A 396 15.77 -27.52 -13.42
CA ASP A 396 16.43 -28.83 -13.42
C ASP A 396 16.91 -29.20 -12.01
N ALA A 397 17.56 -28.26 -11.31
CA ALA A 397 18.05 -28.46 -9.95
C ALA A 397 16.93 -28.84 -8.96
N THR A 398 15.72 -28.30 -9.15
CA THR A 398 14.56 -28.54 -8.27
C THR A 398 13.65 -29.68 -8.76
N SER A 399 14.06 -30.42 -9.80
CA SER A 399 13.23 -31.46 -10.44
C SER A 399 11.87 -30.91 -10.88
N ASN A 400 11.90 -29.79 -11.61
CA ASN A 400 10.74 -29.03 -12.07
C ASN A 400 9.81 -28.57 -10.94
N PHE A 401 10.40 -28.09 -9.83
CA PHE A 401 9.65 -27.67 -8.64
C PHE A 401 8.70 -28.76 -8.12
N SER A 402 9.19 -30.01 -8.07
CA SER A 402 8.41 -31.15 -7.59
C SER A 402 7.92 -30.94 -6.16
N THR A 403 6.75 -31.48 -5.84
CA THR A 403 6.25 -31.50 -4.45
C THR A 403 7.17 -32.29 -3.52
N GLU A 404 7.97 -33.22 -4.05
CA GLU A 404 8.95 -33.99 -3.27
C GLU A 404 10.13 -33.13 -2.80
N THR A 405 10.48 -32.08 -3.55
CA THR A 405 11.54 -31.14 -3.19
C THR A 405 11.01 -29.96 -2.39
N LEU A 406 9.70 -29.86 -2.14
CA LEU A 406 9.09 -28.77 -1.39
C LEU A 406 9.52 -28.79 0.08
N LEU A 407 10.23 -27.75 0.50
CA LEU A 407 10.69 -27.55 1.87
C LEU A 407 9.63 -26.84 2.73
N GLY A 408 8.86 -25.95 2.13
CA GLY A 408 7.80 -25.21 2.80
C GLY A 408 7.06 -24.25 1.86
N GLN A 409 5.86 -23.85 2.26
CA GLN A 409 5.02 -22.90 1.53
C GLN A 409 4.42 -21.91 2.53
N GLY A 410 4.52 -20.61 2.23
CA GLY A 410 3.99 -19.52 3.04
C GLY A 410 3.40 -18.39 2.20
N GLY A 411 2.99 -17.29 2.86
CA GLY A 411 2.40 -16.12 2.19
C GLY A 411 3.33 -15.45 1.17
N PHE A 412 4.61 -15.77 1.22
CA PHE A 412 5.67 -15.21 0.39
C PHE A 412 6.07 -16.10 -0.79
N GLY A 413 5.50 -17.29 -0.93
CA GLY A 413 5.83 -18.25 -2.00
C GLY A 413 6.20 -19.63 -1.49
N SER A 414 6.71 -20.46 -2.40
CA SER A 414 7.10 -21.84 -2.13
C SER A 414 8.62 -21.99 -2.18
N VAL A 415 9.19 -22.75 -1.25
CA VAL A 415 10.64 -22.98 -1.14
C VAL A 415 10.93 -24.43 -1.49
N TYR A 416 11.83 -24.65 -2.43
CA TYR A 416 12.21 -25.98 -2.93
C TYR A 416 13.68 -26.26 -2.64
N LYS A 417 14.01 -27.51 -2.32
CA LYS A 417 15.37 -28.02 -2.32
C LYS A 417 15.83 -28.18 -3.76
N GLY A 418 17.03 -27.70 -4.07
CA GLY A 418 17.66 -27.86 -5.37
C GLY A 418 19.06 -28.45 -5.25
N GLN A 419 19.45 -29.27 -6.22
CA GLN A 419 20.81 -29.76 -6.38
C GLN A 419 21.43 -29.10 -7.62
N MET A 420 22.38 -28.18 -7.43
CA MET A 420 23.04 -27.53 -8.55
C MET A 420 24.00 -28.52 -9.28
N PRO A 421 24.11 -28.47 -10.62
CA PRO A 421 25.05 -29.32 -11.35
C PRO A 421 26.49 -29.07 -10.88
N SER A 422 27.12 -30.09 -10.29
CA SER A 422 28.47 -30.01 -9.70
C SER A 422 28.64 -28.92 -8.62
N GLY A 423 27.54 -28.47 -7.98
CA GLY A 423 27.52 -27.40 -6.99
C GLY A 423 26.87 -27.81 -5.66
N PRO A 424 26.75 -26.87 -4.70
CA PRO A 424 26.12 -27.15 -3.41
C PRO A 424 24.61 -27.36 -3.55
N GLU A 425 24.01 -27.99 -2.53
CA GLU A 425 22.56 -27.98 -2.33
C GLU A 425 22.09 -26.55 -2.04
N VAL A 426 20.94 -26.18 -2.61
CA VAL A 426 20.36 -24.84 -2.50
C VAL A 426 18.91 -24.88 -2.07
N ALA A 427 18.42 -23.77 -1.53
CA ALA A 427 17.01 -23.53 -1.30
C ALA A 427 16.51 -22.46 -2.30
N ALA A 428 15.61 -22.85 -3.19
CA ALA A 428 15.01 -21.98 -4.21
C ALA A 428 13.63 -21.49 -3.73
N LYS A 429 13.54 -20.22 -3.30
CA LYS A 429 12.30 -19.54 -2.92
C LYS A 429 11.66 -18.92 -4.16
N ARG A 430 10.64 -19.59 -4.70
CA ARG A 430 9.86 -19.12 -5.86
C ARG A 430 8.70 -18.27 -5.38
N LEU A 431 8.74 -16.98 -5.71
CA LEU A 431 7.76 -16.00 -5.25
C LEU A 431 6.47 -16.07 -6.07
N ALA A 432 5.32 -15.84 -5.44
CA ALA A 432 4.02 -15.94 -6.09
C ALA A 432 3.81 -14.79 -7.10
N ALA A 433 3.44 -15.11 -8.33
CA ALA A 433 3.25 -14.14 -9.42
C ALA A 433 2.05 -13.18 -9.25
N CYS A 434 1.19 -13.40 -8.26
CA CYS A 434 -0.12 -12.74 -8.14
C CYS A 434 -0.24 -11.66 -7.04
N SER A 435 0.80 -11.38 -6.26
CA SER A 435 0.74 -10.33 -5.23
C SER A 435 1.70 -9.17 -5.59
N GLY A 436 1.20 -7.93 -5.59
CA GLY A 436 2.07 -6.74 -5.66
C GLY A 436 3.07 -6.67 -4.50
N GLN A 437 2.83 -7.47 -3.46
CA GLN A 437 3.67 -7.65 -2.28
C GLN A 437 4.92 -8.51 -2.56
N GLY A 438 4.81 -9.60 -3.32
CA GLY A 438 5.96 -10.49 -3.63
C GLY A 438 7.05 -9.79 -4.46
N LEU A 439 6.67 -8.83 -5.31
CA LEU A 439 7.63 -8.00 -6.04
C LEU A 439 8.44 -7.07 -5.12
N LEU A 440 7.77 -6.48 -4.13
CA LEU A 440 8.41 -5.58 -3.17
C LEU A 440 9.39 -6.35 -2.27
N GLU A 441 9.01 -7.54 -1.84
CA GLU A 441 9.86 -8.43 -1.05
C GLU A 441 11.08 -8.90 -1.85
N PHE A 442 10.89 -9.34 -3.10
CA PHE A 442 12.00 -9.69 -3.98
C PHE A 442 13.02 -8.55 -4.08
N LYS A 443 12.54 -7.32 -4.27
CA LYS A 443 13.38 -6.14 -4.35
C LYS A 443 14.10 -5.89 -3.02
N ASN A 444 13.39 -5.95 -1.90
CA ASN A 444 13.99 -5.76 -0.57
C ASN A 444 15.07 -6.80 -0.29
N GLU A 445 14.80 -8.08 -0.53
CA GLU A 445 15.75 -9.17 -0.28
C GLU A 445 17.00 -9.05 -1.14
N ILE A 446 16.87 -8.70 -2.42
CA ILE A 446 18.04 -8.46 -3.29
C ILE A 446 18.84 -7.24 -2.82
N GLN A 447 18.17 -6.15 -2.41
CA GLN A 447 18.84 -4.93 -1.98
C GLN A 447 19.56 -5.07 -0.62
N LEU A 448 19.00 -5.90 0.27
CA LEU A 448 19.49 -6.13 1.63
C LEU A 448 20.44 -7.32 1.72
N VAL A 449 19.94 -8.52 1.41
CA VAL A 449 20.60 -9.79 1.75
C VAL A 449 21.86 -10.02 0.91
N ALA A 450 21.93 -9.45 -0.29
CA ALA A 450 23.17 -9.48 -1.05
C ALA A 450 24.33 -8.84 -0.25
N ARG A 451 24.07 -7.75 0.51
CA ARG A 451 25.04 -6.96 1.31
C ARG A 451 25.36 -7.53 2.68
N LEU A 452 24.58 -8.50 3.14
CA LEU A 452 24.71 -9.03 4.48
C LEU A 452 25.47 -10.35 4.42
N GLN A 453 26.68 -10.35 4.98
CA GLN A 453 27.51 -11.56 5.09
C GLN A 453 27.91 -11.75 6.54
N HIS A 454 27.29 -12.72 7.19
CA HIS A 454 27.57 -13.06 8.58
C HIS A 454 27.24 -14.53 8.85
N ARG A 455 27.99 -15.17 9.75
CA ARG A 455 27.84 -16.61 10.05
C ARG A 455 26.45 -16.99 10.59
N ASN A 456 25.75 -16.03 11.20
CA ASN A 456 24.40 -16.21 11.77
C ASN A 456 23.29 -15.59 10.90
N LEU A 457 23.54 -15.32 9.63
CA LEU A 457 22.51 -14.93 8.66
C LEU A 457 22.52 -15.93 7.50
N VAL A 458 21.35 -16.26 6.96
CA VAL A 458 21.25 -17.17 5.80
C VAL A 458 21.76 -16.46 4.55
N ARG A 459 22.74 -17.06 3.88
CA ARG A 459 23.41 -16.48 2.72
C ARG A 459 22.55 -16.60 1.46
N LEU A 460 22.29 -15.47 0.81
CA LEU A 460 21.71 -15.41 -0.53
C LEU A 460 22.82 -15.67 -1.58
N LEU A 461 22.67 -16.75 -2.34
CA LEU A 461 23.62 -17.19 -3.37
C LEU A 461 23.32 -16.57 -4.74
N GLY A 462 22.13 -16.01 -4.94
CA GLY A 462 21.74 -15.50 -6.24
C GLY A 462 20.24 -15.34 -6.41
N CYS A 463 19.86 -14.97 -7.64
CA CYS A 463 18.47 -14.90 -8.05
C CYS A 463 18.29 -15.37 -9.49
N CYS A 464 17.05 -15.64 -9.86
CA CYS A 464 16.61 -15.91 -11.22
C CYS A 464 15.41 -15.02 -11.53
N ILE A 465 15.45 -14.39 -12.72
CA ILE A 465 14.36 -13.53 -13.23
C ILE A 465 14.10 -13.97 -14.67
N GLU A 466 12.91 -14.51 -14.92
CA GLU A 466 12.47 -14.84 -16.27
C GLU A 466 11.10 -14.22 -16.55
N GLY A 467 11.11 -13.19 -17.40
CA GLY A 467 9.92 -12.42 -17.76
C GLY A 467 9.18 -11.85 -16.55
N ASP A 468 7.86 -11.69 -16.69
CA ASP A 468 7.01 -11.09 -15.66
C ASP A 468 6.62 -12.08 -14.54
N GLN A 469 6.76 -13.38 -14.76
CA GLN A 469 6.15 -14.41 -13.91
C GLN A 469 7.13 -15.08 -12.95
N GLU A 470 8.40 -15.25 -13.34
CA GLU A 470 9.35 -16.02 -12.54
C GLU A 470 10.34 -15.11 -11.82
N LYS A 471 10.26 -15.14 -10.49
CA LYS A 471 11.18 -14.44 -9.57
C LYS A 471 11.55 -15.42 -8.47
N ILE A 472 12.82 -15.82 -8.48
CA ILE A 472 13.31 -16.88 -7.60
C ILE A 472 14.56 -16.37 -6.88
N LEU A 473 14.58 -16.51 -5.56
CA LEU A 473 15.75 -16.25 -4.73
C LEU A 473 16.40 -17.60 -4.38
N VAL A 474 17.73 -17.67 -4.48
CA VAL A 474 18.49 -18.90 -4.28
C VAL A 474 19.39 -18.72 -3.06
N TYR A 475 19.15 -19.49 -2.01
CA TYR A 475 19.91 -19.46 -0.75
C TYR A 475 20.73 -20.73 -0.57
N GLU A 476 21.67 -20.68 0.38
CA GLU A 476 22.25 -21.90 0.94
C GLU A 476 21.16 -22.81 1.52
N TYR A 477 21.32 -24.13 1.34
CA TYR A 477 20.39 -25.09 1.92
C TYR A 477 20.67 -25.30 3.41
N MET A 478 19.62 -25.25 4.22
CA MET A 478 19.68 -25.43 5.68
C MET A 478 19.09 -26.80 6.04
N PRO A 479 19.91 -27.84 6.30
CA PRO A 479 19.45 -29.23 6.41
C PRO A 479 18.55 -29.48 7.62
N ASN A 480 18.79 -28.77 8.72
CA ASN A 480 18.00 -28.91 9.95
C ASN A 480 16.71 -28.05 9.93
N LYS A 481 16.40 -27.32 8.85
CA LYS A 481 15.18 -26.49 8.74
C LYS A 481 15.10 -25.43 9.84
N SER A 482 13.89 -25.00 10.21
CA SER A 482 13.64 -23.90 11.15
C SER A 482 13.52 -24.35 12.60
N LEU A 483 13.89 -23.46 13.53
CA LEU A 483 13.92 -23.70 14.98
C LEU A 483 12.55 -24.10 15.55
N ASP A 484 11.46 -23.56 15.01
CA ASP A 484 10.07 -23.90 15.39
C ASP A 484 9.75 -25.41 15.22
N LYS A 485 10.47 -26.12 14.33
CA LYS A 485 10.33 -27.56 14.12
C LYS A 485 10.96 -28.42 15.22
N PHE A 486 11.75 -27.80 16.11
CA PHE A 486 12.34 -28.48 17.26
C PHE A 486 11.64 -28.06 18.54
N ILE A 487 11.64 -26.76 18.86
CA ILE A 487 11.23 -26.29 20.20
C ILE A 487 9.74 -26.50 20.49
N PHE A 488 8.89 -26.64 19.47
CA PHE A 488 7.45 -26.88 19.63
C PHE A 488 7.03 -28.31 19.29
N ASP A 489 7.97 -29.18 18.94
CA ASP A 489 7.69 -30.58 18.65
C ASP A 489 7.95 -31.42 19.90
N ASN A 490 7.00 -32.28 20.26
CA ASN A 490 7.06 -33.02 21.52
C ASN A 490 8.27 -33.95 21.63
N VAL A 491 8.80 -34.43 20.50
CA VAL A 491 9.92 -35.37 20.45
C VAL A 491 11.22 -34.64 20.14
N LYS A 492 11.23 -33.78 19.10
CA LYS A 492 12.47 -33.11 18.66
C LYS A 492 12.99 -32.09 19.66
N ARG A 493 12.15 -31.56 20.56
CA ARG A 493 12.60 -30.64 21.62
C ARG A 493 13.65 -31.27 22.55
N GLU A 494 13.64 -32.60 22.71
CA GLU A 494 14.62 -33.34 23.52
C GLU A 494 16.01 -33.40 22.88
N LEU A 495 16.11 -33.17 21.56
CA LEU A 495 17.39 -33.08 20.86
C LEU A 495 18.15 -31.80 21.22
N LEU A 496 17.42 -30.79 21.71
CA LEU A 496 17.94 -29.48 22.11
C LEU A 496 18.06 -29.40 23.63
N ASP A 497 19.15 -29.95 24.17
CA ASP A 497 19.58 -29.68 25.54
C ASP A 497 19.87 -28.18 25.76
N TRP A 498 20.00 -27.79 27.04
CA TRP A 498 20.23 -26.38 27.37
C TRP A 498 21.48 -25.78 26.70
N PRO A 499 22.67 -26.43 26.70
CA PRO A 499 23.83 -25.92 25.97
C PRO A 499 23.55 -25.60 24.49
N LYS A 500 22.84 -26.48 23.77
CA LYS A 500 22.45 -26.21 22.38
C LYS A 500 21.46 -25.04 22.26
N ARG A 501 20.47 -24.96 23.15
CA ARG A 501 19.51 -23.83 23.17
C ARG A 501 20.20 -22.50 23.45
N LEU A 502 21.14 -22.47 24.39
CA LEU A 502 21.95 -21.30 24.71
C LEU A 502 22.85 -20.91 23.53
N HIS A 503 23.49 -21.88 22.86
CA HIS A 503 24.27 -21.64 21.64
C HIS A 503 23.42 -21.03 20.52
N ILE A 504 22.18 -21.52 20.34
CA ILE A 504 21.22 -20.95 19.39
C ILE A 504 20.86 -19.51 19.77
N ILE A 505 20.57 -19.23 21.06
CA ILE A 505 20.29 -17.87 21.56
C ILE A 505 21.46 -16.92 21.23
N HIS A 506 22.70 -17.34 21.50
CA HIS A 506 23.89 -16.56 21.16
C HIS A 506 24.05 -16.36 19.65
N GLY A 507 23.80 -17.39 18.84
CA GLY A 507 23.85 -17.25 17.39
C GLY A 507 22.86 -16.21 16.86
N ILE A 508 21.62 -16.25 17.36
CA ILE A 508 20.58 -15.26 17.00
C ILE A 508 21.01 -13.86 17.46
N SER A 509 21.51 -13.72 18.70
CA SER A 509 21.90 -12.42 19.24
C SER A 509 23.04 -11.78 18.45
N GLN A 510 24.03 -12.58 18.03
CA GLN A 510 25.15 -12.12 17.19
C GLN A 510 24.68 -11.74 15.78
N GLY A 511 23.77 -12.51 15.18
CA GLY A 511 23.16 -12.17 13.91
C GLY A 511 22.41 -10.83 13.96
N LEU A 512 21.66 -10.60 15.05
CA LEU A 512 20.89 -9.37 15.23
C LEU A 512 21.78 -8.16 15.53
N LEU A 513 22.80 -8.32 16.37
CA LEU A 513 23.81 -7.29 16.63
C LEU A 513 24.49 -6.85 15.32
N TYR A 514 24.87 -7.81 14.48
CA TYR A 514 25.45 -7.49 13.17
C TYR A 514 24.51 -6.62 12.33
N LEU A 515 23.23 -6.96 12.24
CA LEU A 515 22.24 -6.18 11.47
C LEU A 515 22.05 -4.76 12.01
N HIS A 516 22.12 -4.56 13.32
CA HIS A 516 21.83 -3.26 13.93
C HIS A 516 23.05 -2.33 13.95
N GLU A 517 24.25 -2.87 14.19
CA GLU A 517 25.42 -2.08 14.58
C GLU A 517 26.68 -2.32 13.73
N HIS A 518 26.81 -3.47 13.06
CA HIS A 518 28.05 -3.82 12.34
C HIS A 518 27.90 -3.97 10.82
N SER A 519 26.69 -3.98 10.29
CA SER A 519 26.46 -3.83 8.86
C SER A 519 26.69 -2.38 8.43
N THR A 520 26.97 -2.17 7.13
CA THR A 520 27.22 -0.85 6.54
C THR A 520 26.05 0.13 6.70
N VAL A 521 24.85 -0.42 6.91
CA VAL A 521 23.60 0.29 7.18
C VAL A 521 22.91 -0.44 8.33
N CYS A 522 22.16 0.28 9.17
CA CYS A 522 21.36 -0.38 10.21
C CYS A 522 20.14 -1.04 9.54
N VAL A 523 19.94 -2.33 9.78
CA VAL A 523 18.87 -3.15 9.21
C VAL A 523 17.96 -3.64 10.32
N VAL A 524 16.70 -3.21 10.31
CA VAL A 524 15.68 -3.74 11.24
C VAL A 524 14.88 -4.83 10.52
N HIS A 525 14.87 -6.04 11.09
CA HIS A 525 14.31 -7.25 10.50
C HIS A 525 12.77 -7.22 10.44
N ARG A 526 12.11 -6.84 11.55
CA ARG A 526 10.65 -6.72 11.73
C ARG A 526 9.82 -8.00 11.71
N ASP A 527 10.38 -9.14 11.28
CA ASP A 527 9.72 -10.46 11.36
C ASP A 527 10.60 -11.52 12.04
N LEU A 528 11.29 -11.16 13.12
CA LEU A 528 12.12 -12.13 13.85
C LEU A 528 11.20 -13.06 14.68
N LYS A 529 11.26 -14.37 14.39
CA LYS A 529 10.46 -15.43 15.03
C LYS A 529 11.11 -16.80 14.84
N ALA A 530 10.65 -17.81 15.58
CA ALA A 530 11.23 -19.15 15.54
C ALA A 530 11.21 -19.81 14.16
N SER A 531 10.20 -19.54 13.31
CA SER A 531 10.15 -20.08 11.95
C SER A 531 11.13 -19.43 10.98
N ASN A 532 11.66 -18.25 11.33
CA ASN A 532 12.60 -17.48 10.52
C ASN A 532 14.05 -17.64 11.00
N VAL A 533 14.29 -18.49 12.01
CA VAL A 533 15.64 -18.93 12.41
C VAL A 533 15.86 -20.34 11.87
N LEU A 534 16.77 -20.49 10.92
CA LEU A 534 17.16 -21.77 10.34
C LEU A 534 18.39 -22.34 11.03
N LEU A 535 18.54 -23.66 11.01
CA LEU A 535 19.64 -24.39 11.62
C LEU A 535 20.48 -25.08 10.55
N ASP A 536 21.80 -24.86 10.58
CA ASP A 536 22.74 -25.55 9.68
C ASP A 536 23.00 -26.99 10.16
N ALA A 537 23.91 -27.73 9.49
CA ALA A 537 24.20 -29.11 9.80
C ALA A 537 24.72 -29.30 11.25
N GLU A 538 25.42 -28.31 11.78
CA GLU A 538 25.99 -28.29 13.13
C GLU A 538 25.06 -27.66 14.18
N MET A 539 23.80 -27.38 13.83
CA MET A 539 22.80 -26.75 14.69
C MET A 539 23.11 -25.28 15.07
N ASN A 540 23.91 -24.58 14.27
CA ASN A 540 24.08 -23.14 14.43
C ASN A 540 22.86 -22.39 13.87
N ALA A 541 22.45 -21.35 14.58
CA ALA A 541 21.33 -20.51 14.19
C ALA A 541 21.73 -19.49 13.10
N LYS A 542 20.90 -19.40 12.06
CA LYS A 542 20.96 -18.39 11.01
C LYS A 542 19.61 -17.71 10.80
N ILE A 543 19.58 -16.37 10.89
CA ILE A 543 18.38 -15.56 10.64
C ILE A 543 18.09 -15.51 9.14
N SER A 544 16.82 -15.64 8.78
CA SER A 544 16.32 -15.68 7.40
C SER A 544 15.06 -14.81 7.22
N ASP A 545 14.65 -14.63 5.95
CA ASP A 545 13.41 -13.95 5.54
C ASP A 545 13.39 -12.43 5.76
N PHE A 546 14.22 -11.72 4.99
CA PHE A 546 14.36 -10.27 5.03
C PHE A 546 13.35 -9.52 4.14
N GLY A 547 12.32 -10.19 3.63
CA GLY A 547 11.37 -9.61 2.66
C GLY A 547 10.69 -8.33 3.15
N ILE A 548 10.53 -8.19 4.46
CA ILE A 548 9.96 -6.99 5.10
C ILE A 548 10.97 -6.18 5.90
N ALA A 549 12.27 -6.45 5.84
CA ALA A 549 13.26 -5.69 6.58
C ALA A 549 13.39 -4.23 6.07
N ARG A 550 13.94 -3.33 6.90
CA ARG A 550 14.12 -1.91 6.57
C ARG A 550 15.55 -1.45 6.79
N ILE A 551 16.02 -0.61 5.87
CA ILE A 551 17.33 0.06 5.91
C ILE A 551 17.18 1.42 6.59
N PHE A 552 18.05 1.71 7.54
CA PHE A 552 18.23 3.01 8.17
C PHE A 552 19.60 3.56 7.77
N GLY A 553 19.62 4.84 7.36
CA GLY A 553 20.88 5.56 7.19
C GLY A 553 21.55 5.80 8.54
N SER A 554 22.87 5.98 8.55
CA SER A 554 23.74 6.05 9.73
C SER A 554 23.33 7.07 10.80
N ASN A 555 22.43 8.02 10.48
CA ASN A 555 21.99 9.09 11.37
C ASN A 555 20.52 8.98 11.83
N ALA A 556 19.80 7.90 11.48
CA ALA A 556 18.39 7.71 11.86
C ALA A 556 18.22 6.50 12.79
N ALA A 557 18.06 6.73 14.10
CA ALA A 557 17.86 5.67 15.10
C ALA A 557 16.45 5.06 15.07
N GLN A 558 15.44 5.79 14.58
CA GLN A 558 14.03 5.38 14.55
C GLN A 558 13.31 5.97 13.33
N SER A 559 12.23 5.35 12.87
CA SER A 559 11.39 5.90 11.80
C SER A 559 9.92 5.50 11.96
N SER A 560 9.01 6.46 11.79
CA SER A 560 7.57 6.18 11.84
C SER A 560 7.08 5.61 10.50
N THR A 561 6.20 4.62 10.54
CA THR A 561 5.55 4.04 9.38
C THR A 561 4.05 3.83 9.62
N THR A 562 3.25 4.11 8.59
CA THR A 562 1.79 3.87 8.60
C THR A 562 1.43 2.43 8.27
N ARG A 563 2.41 1.60 7.86
CA ARG A 563 2.23 0.21 7.48
C ARG A 563 2.94 -0.71 8.47
N ILE A 564 2.19 -1.27 9.40
CA ILE A 564 2.70 -2.28 10.34
C ILE A 564 2.69 -3.62 9.63
N VAL A 565 3.84 -4.29 9.64
CA VAL A 565 4.04 -5.62 9.07
C VAL A 565 4.87 -6.43 10.06
N GLY A 566 4.54 -7.71 10.21
CA GLY A 566 5.20 -8.62 11.14
C GLY A 566 4.24 -9.71 11.60
N THR A 567 4.70 -10.54 12.53
CA THR A 567 3.92 -11.66 13.07
C THR A 567 3.33 -11.33 14.44
N ILE A 568 2.00 -11.44 14.58
CA ILE A 568 1.29 -11.22 15.85
C ILE A 568 1.93 -12.06 16.97
N GLY A 569 2.18 -11.41 18.11
CA GLY A 569 2.88 -12.00 19.26
C GLY A 569 4.36 -11.60 19.35
N TYR A 570 5.01 -11.29 18.22
CA TYR A 570 6.39 -10.79 18.17
C TYR A 570 6.46 -9.28 17.92
N ILE A 571 5.37 -8.67 17.42
CA ILE A 571 5.32 -7.23 17.16
C ILE A 571 5.38 -6.45 18.48
N ALA A 572 6.38 -5.58 18.60
CA ALA A 572 6.55 -4.66 19.70
C ALA A 572 5.36 -3.68 19.84
N PRO A 573 4.96 -3.30 21.07
CA PRO A 573 3.79 -2.46 21.33
C PRO A 573 3.89 -1.07 20.68
N GLU A 574 5.02 -0.38 20.77
CA GLU A 574 5.23 0.94 20.16
C GLU A 574 5.20 0.87 18.62
N TYR A 575 5.61 -0.27 18.06
CA TYR A 575 5.51 -0.48 16.62
C TYR A 575 4.05 -0.75 16.21
N ALA A 576 3.30 -1.51 17.02
CA ALA A 576 1.90 -1.82 16.78
C ALA A 576 0.96 -0.61 16.97
N LEU A 577 1.24 0.24 17.95
CA LEU A 577 0.38 1.34 18.36
C LEU A 577 0.71 2.62 17.59
N ASP A 578 1.99 3.01 17.56
CA ASP A 578 2.45 4.32 17.07
C ASP A 578 3.14 4.22 15.69
N GLY A 579 3.35 3.00 15.19
CA GLY A 579 4.08 2.77 13.94
C GLY A 579 5.57 3.10 14.04
N VAL A 580 6.12 3.23 15.25
CA VAL A 580 7.53 3.54 15.47
C VAL A 580 8.37 2.29 15.20
N CYS A 581 9.20 2.34 14.16
CA CYS A 581 10.10 1.25 13.78
C CYS A 581 11.53 1.63 14.16
N SER A 582 12.15 0.81 15.01
CA SER A 582 13.53 0.96 15.48
C SER A 582 14.17 -0.41 15.71
N SER A 583 15.48 -0.46 15.98
CA SER A 583 16.16 -1.69 16.40
C SER A 583 15.56 -2.30 17.67
N LYS A 584 14.95 -1.49 18.56
CA LYS A 584 14.28 -1.96 19.79
C LYS A 584 13.06 -2.83 19.53
N ALA A 585 12.43 -2.73 18.35
CA ALA A 585 11.33 -3.61 17.96
C ALA A 585 11.82 -5.04 17.69
N ASP A 586 13.01 -5.19 17.11
CA ASP A 586 13.65 -6.50 16.94
C ASP A 586 14.16 -7.04 18.29
N VAL A 587 14.67 -6.18 19.19
CA VAL A 587 15.05 -6.59 20.56
C VAL A 587 13.85 -7.19 21.30
N PHE A 588 12.67 -6.58 21.18
CA PHE A 588 11.44 -7.15 21.73
C PHE A 588 11.14 -8.54 21.14
N SER A 589 11.18 -8.67 19.82
CA SER A 589 10.97 -9.95 19.12
C SER A 589 11.97 -11.02 19.57
N PHE A 590 13.22 -10.64 19.81
CA PHE A 590 14.26 -11.50 20.33
C PHE A 590 13.98 -11.96 21.78
N GLY A 591 13.51 -11.07 22.65
CA GLY A 591 13.07 -11.41 23.99
C GLY A 591 11.95 -12.46 23.99
N VAL A 592 10.94 -12.29 23.13
CA VAL A 592 9.88 -13.29 22.92
C VAL A 592 10.46 -14.63 22.50
N LEU A 593 11.40 -14.61 21.55
CA LEU A 593 12.04 -15.83 21.05
C LEU A 593 12.84 -16.58 22.14
N ILE A 594 13.53 -15.86 23.04
CA ILE A 594 14.20 -16.50 24.19
C ILE A 594 13.17 -17.19 25.09
N LEU A 595 12.02 -16.56 25.38
CA LEU A 595 10.97 -17.18 26.19
C LEU A 595 10.44 -18.47 25.53
N GLU A 596 10.27 -18.48 24.21
CA GLU A 596 9.87 -19.69 23.48
C GLU A 596 10.93 -20.78 23.54
N ILE A 597 12.21 -20.42 23.41
CA ILE A 597 13.33 -21.37 23.49
C ILE A 597 13.44 -21.98 24.90
N ILE A 598 13.27 -21.19 25.95
CA ILE A 598 13.33 -21.68 27.34
C ILE A 598 12.17 -22.61 27.66
N SER A 599 10.97 -22.28 27.18
CA SER A 599 9.73 -22.94 27.60
C SER A 599 9.24 -24.06 26.69
N GLY A 600 9.67 -24.06 25.42
CA GLY A 600 9.05 -24.89 24.38
C GLY A 600 7.58 -24.53 24.10
N LYS A 601 7.13 -23.36 24.55
CA LYS A 601 5.74 -22.88 24.46
C LYS A 601 5.61 -21.82 23.37
N ARG A 602 4.53 -21.86 22.59
CA ARG A 602 4.26 -20.89 21.51
C ARG A 602 3.72 -19.57 22.07
N THR A 603 4.14 -18.44 21.51
CA THR A 603 3.65 -17.12 21.95
C THR A 603 2.13 -16.96 21.82
N GLY A 604 1.52 -17.51 20.77
CA GLY A 604 0.06 -17.50 20.56
C GLY A 604 -0.73 -18.50 21.41
N GLY A 605 -0.07 -19.26 22.29
CA GLY A 605 -0.74 -20.16 23.23
C GLY A 605 -1.41 -19.42 24.39
N SER A 606 -2.33 -20.10 25.06
CA SER A 606 -3.02 -19.61 26.25
C SER A 606 -2.61 -20.45 27.46
N TYR A 607 -1.92 -19.84 28.41
CA TYR A 607 -1.32 -20.52 29.56
C TYR A 607 -2.06 -20.16 30.85
N ARG A 608 -2.48 -21.19 31.59
CA ARG A 608 -3.24 -21.03 32.82
C ARG A 608 -2.33 -20.60 33.95
N TYR A 609 -2.69 -19.52 34.63
CA TYR A 609 -2.05 -19.08 35.86
C TYR A 609 -2.86 -19.50 37.10
N ASN A 610 -2.29 -19.33 38.29
CA ASN A 610 -2.91 -19.74 39.56
C ASN A 610 -4.23 -19.04 39.88
N ASP A 611 -4.49 -17.89 39.26
CA ASP A 611 -5.77 -17.18 39.35
C ASP A 611 -6.87 -17.79 38.47
N GLY A 612 -6.58 -18.91 37.80
CA GLY A 612 -7.47 -19.62 36.90
C GLY A 612 -7.62 -18.98 35.51
N LYS A 613 -6.97 -17.84 35.24
CA LYS A 613 -7.06 -17.13 33.96
C LYS A 613 -5.99 -17.62 32.97
N LEU A 614 -6.24 -17.32 31.70
CA LEU A 614 -5.34 -17.63 30.59
C LEU A 614 -4.57 -16.39 30.15
N TYR A 615 -3.26 -16.54 29.99
CA TYR A 615 -2.34 -15.48 29.60
C TYR A 615 -1.52 -15.89 28.36
N CYS A 616 -1.12 -14.92 27.54
CA CYS A 616 -0.11 -15.17 26.50
C CYS A 616 1.25 -15.45 27.14
N LEU A 617 2.21 -15.97 26.37
CA LEU A 617 3.52 -16.39 26.89
C LEU A 617 4.26 -15.28 27.64
N ILE A 618 4.25 -14.05 27.10
CA ILE A 618 4.94 -12.88 27.69
C ILE A 618 4.37 -12.58 29.08
N ALA A 619 3.04 -12.44 29.18
CA ALA A 619 2.37 -12.15 30.45
C ALA A 619 2.52 -13.31 31.45
N TYR A 620 2.44 -14.55 30.99
CA TYR A 620 2.63 -15.73 31.83
C TYR A 620 4.05 -15.80 32.41
N ALA A 621 5.08 -15.55 31.59
CA ALA A 621 6.47 -15.49 32.02
C ALA A 621 6.72 -14.37 33.05
N TRP A 622 6.15 -13.19 32.83
CA TRP A 622 6.23 -12.06 33.75
C TRP A 622 5.60 -12.37 35.11
N LEU A 623 4.41 -12.97 35.14
CA LEU A 623 3.72 -13.35 36.38
C LEU A 623 4.53 -14.38 37.17
N LEU A 624 5.06 -15.41 36.50
CA LEU A 624 5.93 -16.39 37.14
C LEU A 624 7.21 -15.77 37.70
N TRP A 625 7.83 -14.83 36.97
CA TRP A 625 9.01 -14.11 37.45
C TRP A 625 8.71 -13.33 38.74
N LYS A 626 7.66 -12.51 38.70
CA LYS A 626 7.24 -11.65 39.82
C LYS A 626 6.95 -12.45 41.08
N ASP A 627 6.33 -13.62 40.94
CA ASP A 627 5.96 -14.47 42.09
C ASP A 627 7.08 -15.43 42.51
N GLY A 628 8.29 -15.32 41.93
CA GLY A 628 9.44 -16.17 42.27
C GLY A 628 9.34 -17.60 41.73
N ARG A 629 8.36 -17.87 40.85
CA ARG A 629 7.99 -19.18 40.29
C ARG A 629 8.48 -19.38 38.85
N TRP A 630 9.49 -18.61 38.43
CA TRP A 630 10.07 -18.62 37.09
C TRP A 630 10.47 -20.01 36.58
N HIS A 631 10.83 -20.94 37.48
CA HIS A 631 11.19 -22.32 37.13
C HIS A 631 10.04 -23.10 36.47
N GLU A 632 8.78 -22.74 36.73
CA GLU A 632 7.60 -23.37 36.11
C GLU A 632 7.46 -23.05 34.60
N LEU A 633 8.18 -22.03 34.12
CA LEU A 633 8.20 -21.71 32.69
C LEU A 633 9.10 -22.68 31.90
N ILE A 634 10.09 -23.28 32.56
CA ILE A 634 11.17 -24.04 31.93
C ILE A 634 10.60 -25.30 31.29
N ASP A 635 11.03 -25.59 30.07
CA ASP A 635 10.72 -26.84 29.38
C ASP A 635 11.22 -28.03 30.21
N GLU A 636 10.31 -28.94 30.55
CA GLU A 636 10.57 -30.10 31.42
C GLU A 636 11.78 -30.94 30.95
N CYS A 637 12.03 -30.98 29.63
CA CYS A 637 13.16 -31.72 29.07
C CYS A 637 14.55 -31.14 29.39
N LEU A 638 14.64 -29.91 29.90
CA LEU A 638 15.91 -29.27 30.28
C LEU A 638 16.40 -29.67 31.67
N GLY A 639 15.49 -30.11 32.54
CA GLY A 639 15.77 -30.46 33.95
C GLY A 639 16.42 -29.33 34.75
N ASP A 640 16.95 -29.68 35.93
CA ASP A 640 17.33 -28.68 36.94
C ASP A 640 18.79 -28.24 36.88
N ARG A 641 19.60 -28.91 36.05
CA ARG A 641 21.07 -28.75 36.01
C ARG A 641 21.52 -27.33 35.67
N TYR A 642 20.74 -26.60 34.87
CA TYR A 642 21.16 -25.33 34.28
C TYR A 642 20.35 -24.12 34.76
N TYR A 643 19.63 -24.26 35.88
CA TYR A 643 18.73 -23.23 36.41
C TYR A 643 19.34 -21.84 36.52
N ALA A 644 20.59 -21.70 36.96
CA ALA A 644 21.24 -20.39 37.04
C ALA A 644 21.35 -19.70 35.67
N SER A 645 21.84 -20.42 34.66
CA SER A 645 21.98 -19.92 33.29
C SER A 645 20.62 -19.68 32.63
N ILE A 646 19.65 -20.57 32.83
CA ILE A 646 18.29 -20.41 32.32
C ILE A 646 17.61 -19.18 32.94
N ARG A 647 17.76 -18.99 34.26
CA ARG A 647 17.26 -17.81 34.97
C ARG A 647 17.84 -16.52 34.40
N THR A 648 19.15 -16.47 34.15
CA THR A 648 19.81 -15.31 33.52
C THR A 648 19.20 -15.03 32.14
N CYS A 649 19.06 -16.03 31.28
CA CYS A 649 18.44 -15.85 29.96
C CYS A 649 16.98 -15.38 30.06
N MET A 650 16.21 -15.91 31.02
CA MET A 650 14.83 -15.47 31.25
C MET A 650 14.78 -14.02 31.71
N GLN A 651 15.68 -13.59 32.61
CA GLN A 651 15.77 -12.20 33.04
C GLN A 651 16.10 -11.26 31.87
N VAL A 652 17.07 -11.63 31.04
CA VAL A 652 17.41 -10.88 29.82
C VAL A 652 16.21 -10.81 28.87
N ALA A 653 15.49 -11.91 28.69
CA ALA A 653 14.29 -11.94 27.86
C ALA A 653 13.21 -10.97 28.39
N LEU A 654 12.98 -10.95 29.70
CA LEU A 654 12.05 -10.03 30.34
C LEU A 654 12.47 -8.56 30.20
N LEU A 655 13.77 -8.26 30.27
CA LEU A 655 14.31 -6.93 29.98
C LEU A 655 14.11 -6.52 28.52
N CYS A 656 14.11 -7.48 27.59
CA CYS A 656 13.87 -7.24 26.17
C CYS A 656 12.37 -7.02 25.85
N VAL A 657 11.43 -7.61 26.59
CA VAL A 657 9.97 -7.51 26.32
C VAL A 657 9.24 -6.45 27.16
N GLN A 658 9.99 -5.50 27.71
CA GLN A 658 9.42 -4.37 28.46
C GLN A 658 8.51 -3.52 27.56
N GLU A 659 7.47 -2.95 28.17
CA GLU A 659 6.47 -2.14 27.46
C GLU A 659 7.09 -0.95 26.74
N ASP A 660 7.87 -0.14 27.46
CA ASP A 660 8.58 0.99 26.89
C ASP A 660 9.84 0.54 26.13
N ALA A 661 10.00 1.02 24.91
CA ALA A 661 11.16 0.74 24.07
C ALA A 661 12.46 1.35 24.61
N GLU A 662 12.37 2.43 25.39
CA GLU A 662 13.53 3.07 26.01
C GLU A 662 14.08 2.26 27.19
N ASP A 663 13.22 1.48 27.85
CA ASP A 663 13.63 0.57 28.94
C ASP A 663 14.38 -0.67 28.41
N ARG A 664 14.21 -1.00 27.13
CA ARG A 664 14.92 -2.10 26.47
C ARG A 664 16.35 -1.68 26.15
N LYS A 665 17.32 -2.56 26.44
CA LYS A 665 18.72 -2.32 26.11
C LYS A 665 19.00 -2.45 24.62
N ALA A 666 20.08 -1.82 24.16
CA ALA A 666 20.60 -2.02 22.81
C ALA A 666 21.14 -3.45 22.65
N MET A 667 21.27 -3.92 21.40
CA MET A 667 21.57 -5.32 21.14
C MET A 667 23.00 -5.70 21.59
N ASP A 668 23.96 -4.77 21.55
CA ASP A 668 25.30 -4.97 22.10
C ASP A 668 25.30 -5.22 23.62
N GLU A 669 24.51 -4.45 24.37
CA GLU A 669 24.30 -4.64 25.80
C GLU A 669 23.63 -5.98 26.08
N VAL A 670 22.58 -6.33 25.31
CA VAL A 670 21.90 -7.63 25.45
C VAL A 670 22.87 -8.80 25.22
N VAL A 671 23.76 -8.70 24.22
CA VAL A 671 24.80 -9.72 23.98
C VAL A 671 25.73 -9.85 25.18
N LYS A 672 26.21 -8.73 25.75
CA LYS A 672 27.08 -8.71 26.95
C LYS A 672 26.39 -9.34 28.17
N MET A 673 25.09 -9.07 28.34
CA MET A 673 24.28 -9.63 29.42
C MET A 673 24.10 -11.16 29.30
N LEU A 674 24.02 -11.68 28.07
CA LEU A 674 23.93 -13.13 27.81
C LEU A 674 25.25 -13.88 28.03
N SER A 675 26.40 -13.23 27.80
CA SER A 675 27.73 -13.85 27.92
C SER A 675 28.28 -13.96 29.35
N ASN A 676 27.43 -13.84 30.39
CA ASN A 676 27.78 -13.92 31.81
C ASN A 676 28.78 -12.87 32.34
N GLU A 677 29.29 -11.95 31.52
CA GLU A 677 30.23 -10.89 31.94
C GLU A 677 29.59 -9.91 32.96
N GLN A 678 28.26 -9.85 33.02
CA GLN A 678 27.48 -8.96 33.90
C GLN A 678 26.35 -9.68 34.68
N ALA A 679 26.40 -11.02 34.79
CA ALA A 679 25.30 -11.81 35.38
C ALA A 679 24.99 -11.43 36.85
N ALA A 680 25.95 -10.89 37.59
CA ALA A 680 25.78 -10.47 38.99
C ALA A 680 25.14 -9.07 39.17
N SER A 681 24.92 -8.31 38.10
CA SER A 681 24.44 -6.91 38.16
C SER A 681 23.28 -6.59 37.21
N LEU A 682 22.54 -7.61 36.76
CA LEU A 682 21.41 -7.40 35.86
C LEU A 682 20.29 -6.63 36.58
N PRO A 683 19.70 -5.59 35.97
CA PRO A 683 18.59 -4.87 36.57
C PRO A 683 17.36 -5.77 36.69
N GLU A 684 16.52 -5.51 37.69
CA GLU A 684 15.21 -6.14 37.76
C GLU A 684 14.35 -5.64 36.58
N PRO A 685 13.71 -6.55 35.81
CA PRO A 685 12.88 -6.14 34.70
C PRO A 685 11.65 -5.36 35.18
N LYS A 686 11.26 -4.32 34.44
CA LYS A 686 10.00 -3.60 34.68
C LYS A 686 8.84 -4.32 33.98
N HIS A 687 7.66 -3.73 34.10
CA HIS A 687 6.41 -4.30 33.60
C HIS A 687 6.45 -4.65 32.09
N SER A 688 5.97 -5.85 31.74
CA SER A 688 5.89 -6.32 30.35
C SER A 688 4.71 -5.72 29.59
N ALA A 689 4.81 -5.62 28.26
CA ALA A 689 3.88 -4.91 27.36
C ALA A 689 2.39 -5.34 27.34
N TYR A 690 1.97 -6.39 28.07
CA TYR A 690 0.63 -6.97 27.91
C TYR A 690 -0.09 -7.22 29.24
N PHE A 691 -0.88 -6.24 29.70
CA PHE A 691 -1.96 -6.48 30.67
C PHE A 691 -3.28 -5.89 30.18
N ASN A 692 -4.17 -6.75 29.65
CA ASN A 692 -5.63 -6.69 29.80
C ASN A 692 -6.30 -7.71 28.86
N VAL A 693 -6.54 -8.94 29.33
CA VAL A 693 -7.58 -9.83 28.77
C VAL A 693 -8.84 -9.62 29.61
N ARG A 694 -9.89 -9.05 29.02
CA ARG A 694 -11.25 -9.07 29.61
C ARG A 694 -11.75 -10.52 29.64
N PRO A 695 -12.42 -10.97 30.72
CA PRO A 695 -12.87 -12.34 30.82
C PRO A 695 -14.15 -12.62 30.01
N SER A 696 -14.20 -13.83 29.44
CA SER A 696 -15.38 -14.57 28.90
C SER A 696 -15.92 -14.08 27.56
N GLY A 697 -16.25 -14.91 26.56
CA GLY A 697 -16.26 -16.36 26.39
C GLY A 697 -16.77 -16.66 24.97
N GLY A 698 -16.43 -17.81 24.40
CA GLY A 698 -16.93 -18.24 23.09
C GLY A 698 -15.93 -19.15 22.39
N ASP A 699 -16.22 -20.45 22.41
CA ASP A 699 -15.51 -21.47 21.64
C ASP A 699 -15.56 -21.13 20.14
N ALA A 700 -14.39 -20.96 19.53
CA ALA A 700 -14.23 -20.95 18.08
C ALA A 700 -13.37 -22.17 17.68
N PRO A 701 -13.77 -22.95 16.65
CA PRO A 701 -13.11 -24.19 16.29
C PRO A 701 -11.72 -23.94 15.69
N PRO A 702 -10.82 -24.95 15.72
CA PRO A 702 -9.46 -24.80 15.23
C PRO A 702 -9.48 -24.70 13.71
N SER A 703 -9.40 -23.47 13.19
CA SER A 703 -9.14 -23.25 11.77
C SER A 703 -7.65 -23.41 11.51
N ALA A 704 -7.32 -24.49 10.80
CA ALA A 704 -6.00 -24.75 10.28
C ALA A 704 -5.61 -23.69 9.23
N CYS A 705 -4.83 -22.70 9.64
CA CYS A 705 -3.91 -21.91 8.80
C CYS A 705 -3.19 -20.87 9.68
N ASN A 706 -2.27 -21.33 10.55
CA ASN A 706 -1.39 -20.42 11.29
C ASN A 706 -0.12 -20.16 10.48
N ILE A 707 -0.13 -19.09 9.67
CA ILE A 707 0.96 -18.14 9.39
C ILE A 707 0.27 -16.97 8.67
N SER A 708 -0.02 -15.88 9.38
CA SER A 708 -0.52 -14.64 8.76
C SER A 708 0.38 -13.48 9.14
N ILE A 709 1.02 -12.86 8.15
CA ILE A 709 1.59 -11.52 8.29
C ILE A 709 0.40 -10.58 8.43
N SER A 710 0.26 -9.94 9.59
CA SER A 710 -0.82 -9.00 9.81
C SER A 710 -0.40 -7.63 9.29
N MET A 711 -1.15 -7.08 8.32
CA MET A 711 -1.08 -5.66 8.02
C MET A 711 -2.01 -4.93 9.00
N ILE A 712 -1.42 -4.17 9.91
CA ILE A 712 -2.17 -3.36 10.87
C ILE A 712 -1.90 -1.88 10.57
N THR A 713 -2.93 -1.05 10.63
CA THR A 713 -2.77 0.40 10.60
C THR A 713 -2.58 0.90 12.04
N PRO A 714 -1.54 1.69 12.36
CA PRO A 714 -1.40 2.32 13.67
C PRO A 714 -2.65 3.14 14.00
N ARG A 715 -2.99 3.26 15.30
CA ARG A 715 -4.24 3.90 15.75
C ARG A 715 -4.21 5.41 15.63
#